data_AF-A0A817V1L1-F1
#
_entry.id   AF-A0A817V1L1-F1
#
_cell.length_a   1.000
_cell.length_b   1.000
_cell.length_c   1.000
_cell.angle_alpha   90.00
_cell.angle_beta   90.00
_cell.angle_gamma   90.00
#
_symmetry.space_group_name_H-M   'P 1'
#
loop_
_entity.id
_entity.type
_entity.pdbx_description
1 polymer ?
#
loop_
_entity_poly.entity_id
_entity_poly.type
_entity_poly.pdbx_seq_one_letter_code
_entity_poly.pdbx_strand_id
1 'polypeptide(L)'
;MKSFFFLCCVVPECGLKFIQTAKNPIEYSYGPRSVAAGDFNNDTWIDMVVANHIVNTIAIYFGQNDGTFSTPIQYSTGVKSIPYMVVVDDFSNDELLDIAVANFGTNSISVFLGLGNGSFVKYTELSTGSSRPISISVSDLNNDTLLDIVTVNYGTHSISILYGYGKGNFSSATSYSTGYDSFPSSVASGDFNNDKYLDLAIANYGTDNILILFGNKNETFSNQITISTSFGSHPNSIAVGHFNRDAYIDIAVANYGNNTIGVLLNHGSGTFAQQAKYSTGSASPYAIAASDFNQDSRLDLFVTSKGYNNTALLSGYGNGTFTEPATFPTGAFTSISLAIEDFNGDNHLDIAIVSNDTGIIDILLSAFEGFENQLIFSTSSHQLSVAVGDFNNDDLLDIVVTNPDSNDVSVLFGYGDGSFTNETTYLTGSNPQFVAVGDFNNDAQLDIVVANYDSDDVSVLLACGNGSFANETRYSAGTSPISLVVDDFNNDSHLDIVVVNYGTNDANVFLGYGNGSFHDETKFSTGSNPQFVAVGDFNNDTRLDIVVANYNSDDVSVLIGYGNGSFEYQRGYATGSHPTSVAVSDFNDDSRLDLVVVNSKSNYVSVLLGYGNASFAGPVWYLTGTTPQSVGVGDFNNDRRLDIVITNSFSNDVSVLFGYGNGSFADQVRYLTGSYPYSVAVGDFNNNTRLDIVVTNYDSYNVIILLQYYGGFFKNGMTYASGVGSELRYVAVTDMNNDDRLDIMVANYGTNSLGILFGHGNGTFLNQVIMSTGSQSHPSYLTFGYFNDDSQLDVAVAYNGTNNVDIWLRNGNELFVQQTSDILRFVSAPLAIVSGDLNNDGRFEICSHIR
;
A
#
# COMPACT_ATOMS: atom_id res chain seq x y z
N MET A 1 -37.20 -2.69 -19.95
CA MET A 1 -37.09 -2.44 -21.41
C MET A 1 -36.58 -1.02 -21.57
N LYS A 2 -35.40 -0.74 -22.12
CA LYS A 2 -34.32 -1.59 -22.69
C LYS A 2 -32.96 -1.07 -22.09
N SER A 3 -31.85 -1.79 -21.93
CA SER A 3 -31.19 -2.89 -22.67
C SER A 3 -30.50 -2.44 -23.97
N PHE A 4 -29.22 -2.74 -24.27
CA PHE A 4 -28.07 -3.30 -23.49
C PHE A 4 -26.77 -3.24 -24.36
N PHE A 5 -25.59 -3.56 -23.79
CA PHE A 5 -24.21 -3.70 -24.37
C PHE A 5 -23.46 -2.37 -24.68
N PHE A 6 -22.27 -2.09 -24.10
CA PHE A 6 -20.93 -2.77 -24.19
C PHE A 6 -20.28 -2.60 -25.58
N LEU A 7 -18.95 -2.43 -25.76
CA LEU A 7 -17.73 -2.65 -24.92
C LEU A 7 -16.69 -1.54 -25.31
N CYS A 8 -15.63 -1.13 -24.58
CA CYS A 8 -14.79 -1.70 -23.50
C CYS A 8 -14.31 -0.63 -22.48
N CYS A 9 -13.48 -1.03 -21.51
CA CYS A 9 -12.64 -0.19 -20.63
C CYS A 9 -11.46 -1.08 -20.14
N VAL A 10 -10.22 -0.57 -20.14
CA VAL A 10 -9.11 -1.20 -19.42
C VAL A 10 -9.12 -0.61 -18.02
N VAL A 11 -9.15 -1.45 -17.00
CA VAL A 11 -9.10 -1.03 -15.60
C VAL A 11 -7.70 -1.39 -15.10
N PRO A 12 -6.94 -0.46 -14.49
CA PRO A 12 -5.65 -0.80 -13.87
C PRO A 12 -5.86 -1.87 -12.79
N GLU A 13 -4.96 -2.85 -12.72
CA GLU A 13 -5.13 -3.98 -11.81
C GLU A 13 -4.98 -3.53 -10.35
N CYS A 14 -6.10 -3.45 -9.62
CA CYS A 14 -6.11 -3.35 -8.16
C CYS A 14 -5.51 -4.63 -7.56
N GLY A 15 -4.19 -4.63 -7.36
CA GLY A 15 -3.47 -5.76 -6.81
C GLY A 15 -3.71 -5.89 -5.31
N LEU A 16 -4.47 -6.92 -4.90
CA LEU A 16 -4.59 -7.29 -3.50
C LEU A 16 -3.21 -7.68 -2.96
N LYS A 17 -2.69 -6.92 -1.99
CA LYS A 17 -1.41 -7.21 -1.32
C LYS A 17 -1.66 -7.74 0.08
N PHE A 18 -0.67 -8.45 0.61
CA PHE A 18 -0.68 -8.97 1.97
C PHE A 18 0.52 -8.44 2.75
N ILE A 19 0.26 -7.69 3.83
CA ILE A 19 1.27 -7.04 4.66
C ILE A 19 1.48 -7.87 5.94
N GLN A 20 2.69 -8.43 6.10
CA GLN A 20 3.06 -9.19 7.30
C GLN A 20 3.26 -8.26 8.50
N THR A 21 2.48 -8.43 9.57
CA THR A 21 2.63 -7.60 10.79
C THR A 21 3.89 -7.98 11.57
N ALA A 22 4.79 -7.02 11.77
CA ALA A 22 6.14 -7.27 12.29
C ALA A 22 6.23 -7.39 13.84
N LYS A 23 5.12 -7.63 14.57
CA LYS A 23 5.07 -7.54 16.05
C LYS A 23 4.48 -8.80 16.69
N ASN A 24 5.12 -9.27 17.76
CA ASN A 24 4.80 -10.45 18.59
C ASN A 24 4.99 -11.88 18.00
N PRO A 25 6.16 -12.24 17.42
CA PRO A 25 6.51 -13.64 17.17
C PRO A 25 6.78 -14.42 18.49
N ILE A 26 5.75 -15.06 19.02
CA ILE A 26 5.80 -16.00 20.15
C ILE A 26 4.90 -17.22 19.81
N GLU A 27 5.34 -18.49 19.90
CA GLU A 27 6.46 -19.04 20.67
C GLU A 27 7.19 -20.23 19.96
N TYR A 28 8.47 -20.05 19.59
CA TYR A 28 9.37 -21.08 19.00
C TYR A 28 9.46 -22.43 19.76
N SER A 29 8.99 -22.50 21.01
CA SER A 29 9.15 -23.63 21.92
C SER A 29 7.92 -24.55 22.06
N TYR A 30 6.79 -24.20 21.44
CA TYR A 30 5.50 -24.87 21.65
C TYR A 30 5.05 -25.68 20.41
N GLY A 31 5.60 -25.34 19.25
CA GLY A 31 5.43 -26.05 17.98
C GLY A 31 4.03 -25.85 17.41
N PRO A 32 3.66 -24.62 17.00
CA PRO A 32 2.39 -24.37 16.35
C PRO A 32 2.28 -25.23 15.09
N ARG A 33 1.08 -25.74 14.80
CA ARG A 33 0.88 -26.71 13.71
C ARG A 33 -0.37 -26.48 12.85
N SER A 34 -1.43 -25.99 13.47
CA SER A 34 -2.70 -25.69 12.81
C SER A 34 -3.33 -24.51 13.54
N VAL A 35 -4.05 -23.69 12.79
CA VAL A 35 -4.73 -22.48 13.25
C VAL A 35 -6.18 -22.50 12.77
N ALA A 36 -7.08 -21.97 13.60
CA ALA A 36 -8.44 -21.60 13.24
C ALA A 36 -8.79 -20.29 13.99
N ALA A 37 -9.87 -19.62 13.58
CA ALA A 37 -10.25 -18.30 14.07
C ALA A 37 -11.77 -18.22 14.34
N GLY A 38 -12.20 -17.09 14.89
CA GLY A 38 -13.60 -16.77 15.22
C GLY A 38 -13.70 -16.07 16.58
N ASP A 39 -14.79 -15.36 16.85
CA ASP A 39 -15.02 -14.70 18.14
C ASP A 39 -15.34 -15.74 19.24
N PHE A 40 -14.40 -15.96 20.17
CA PHE A 40 -14.58 -16.91 21.28
C PHE A 40 -15.16 -16.25 22.55
N ASN A 41 -15.32 -14.93 22.56
CA ASN A 41 -15.55 -14.15 23.76
C ASN A 41 -16.77 -13.22 23.72
N ASN A 42 -17.38 -13.07 22.55
CA ASN A 42 -18.51 -12.20 22.19
C ASN A 42 -18.23 -10.69 22.35
N ASP A 43 -17.00 -10.24 22.05
CA ASP A 43 -16.66 -8.80 21.95
C ASP A 43 -16.68 -8.26 20.51
N THR A 44 -17.07 -9.09 19.52
CA THR A 44 -17.10 -8.83 18.07
C THR A 44 -15.75 -8.74 17.38
N TRP A 45 -14.65 -9.05 18.06
CA TRP A 45 -13.33 -9.14 17.46
C TRP A 45 -12.95 -10.59 17.16
N ILE A 46 -12.17 -10.81 16.10
CA ILE A 46 -11.76 -12.16 15.72
C ILE A 46 -10.60 -12.63 16.60
N ASP A 47 -10.87 -13.68 17.38
CA ASP A 47 -9.86 -14.41 18.14
C ASP A 47 -9.23 -15.54 17.30
N MET A 48 -8.13 -16.11 17.80
CA MET A 48 -7.38 -17.17 17.13
C MET A 48 -7.04 -18.34 18.06
N VAL A 49 -7.24 -19.57 17.60
CA VAL A 49 -6.79 -20.81 18.28
C VAL A 49 -5.66 -21.49 17.50
N VAL A 50 -4.58 -21.85 18.21
CA VAL A 50 -3.42 -22.53 17.63
C VAL A 50 -3.11 -23.86 18.32
N ALA A 51 -3.07 -24.93 17.53
CA ALA A 51 -2.69 -26.28 17.96
C ALA A 51 -1.16 -26.40 18.13
N ASN A 52 -0.70 -26.68 19.35
CA ASN A 52 0.71 -26.68 19.73
C ASN A 52 1.22 -28.10 20.02
N HIS A 53 1.90 -28.68 19.04
CA HIS A 53 2.15 -30.12 18.95
C HIS A 53 3.31 -30.64 19.80
N ILE A 54 4.24 -29.77 20.23
CA ILE A 54 5.38 -30.15 21.08
C ILE A 54 4.93 -30.21 22.54
N VAL A 55 4.21 -29.20 23.01
CA VAL A 55 3.76 -29.08 24.41
C VAL A 55 2.46 -29.81 24.72
N ASN A 56 1.66 -30.17 23.71
CA ASN A 56 0.36 -30.85 23.84
C ASN A 56 -0.74 -29.94 24.41
N THR A 57 -0.88 -28.76 23.81
CA THR A 57 -1.90 -27.74 24.14
C THR A 57 -2.59 -27.22 22.88
N ILE A 58 -3.73 -26.55 23.08
CA ILE A 58 -4.16 -25.42 22.23
C ILE A 58 -3.85 -24.12 22.97
N ALA A 59 -3.60 -23.05 22.21
CA ALA A 59 -3.40 -21.70 22.71
C ALA A 59 -4.49 -20.79 22.11
N ILE A 60 -5.25 -20.09 22.94
CA ILE A 60 -6.25 -19.10 22.54
C ILE A 60 -5.63 -17.71 22.65
N TYR A 61 -5.67 -16.94 21.57
CA TYR A 61 -5.18 -15.59 21.45
C TYR A 61 -6.38 -14.68 21.20
N PHE A 62 -6.70 -13.76 22.13
CA PHE A 62 -7.79 -12.81 21.90
C PHE A 62 -7.36 -11.67 20.99
N GLY A 63 -8.22 -11.27 20.06
CA GLY A 63 -7.99 -10.16 19.14
C GLY A 63 -7.97 -8.79 19.83
N GLN A 64 -7.51 -7.76 19.12
CA GLN A 64 -7.56 -6.36 19.57
C GLN A 64 -8.05 -5.38 18.49
N ASN A 65 -8.57 -5.89 17.36
CA ASN A 65 -9.10 -5.10 16.23
C ASN A 65 -8.08 -4.09 15.65
N ASP A 66 -6.84 -4.54 15.49
CA ASP A 66 -5.73 -3.80 14.88
C ASP A 66 -4.70 -4.71 14.16
N GLY A 67 -5.06 -5.99 13.99
CA GLY A 67 -4.18 -7.08 13.54
C GLY A 67 -3.30 -7.69 14.64
N THR A 68 -3.44 -7.27 15.91
CA THR A 68 -2.64 -7.77 17.04
C THR A 68 -3.46 -8.57 18.06
N PHE A 69 -2.75 -9.35 18.87
CA PHE A 69 -3.35 -10.31 19.79
C PHE A 69 -2.78 -10.23 21.21
N SER A 70 -3.62 -10.58 22.18
CA SER A 70 -3.28 -10.72 23.60
C SER A 70 -2.33 -11.90 23.90
N THR A 71 -1.78 -11.93 25.12
CA THR A 71 -0.99 -13.08 25.60
C THR A 71 -1.86 -14.34 25.72
N PRO A 72 -1.46 -15.50 25.14
CA PRO A 72 -2.39 -16.61 24.96
C PRO A 72 -2.74 -17.39 26.24
N ILE A 73 -3.99 -17.86 26.32
CA ILE A 73 -4.45 -18.83 27.32
C ILE A 73 -4.27 -20.24 26.77
N GLN A 74 -3.51 -21.09 27.48
CA GLN A 74 -3.23 -22.46 27.02
C GLN A 74 -4.10 -23.52 27.74
N TYR A 75 -4.72 -24.39 26.95
CA TYR A 75 -5.50 -25.54 27.40
C TYR A 75 -4.82 -26.85 26.97
N SER A 76 -4.65 -27.81 27.87
CA SER A 76 -3.98 -29.08 27.52
C SER A 76 -4.92 -30.03 26.78
N THR A 77 -4.48 -30.54 25.63
CA THR A 77 -5.22 -31.55 24.86
C THR A 77 -4.97 -32.97 25.39
N GLY A 78 -3.83 -33.23 26.03
CA GLY A 78 -3.56 -34.48 26.74
C GLY A 78 -2.08 -34.84 26.84
N VAL A 79 -1.71 -35.79 27.70
CA VAL A 79 -0.30 -36.21 27.81
C VAL A 79 0.10 -37.03 26.57
N LYS A 80 0.97 -36.46 25.72
CA LYS A 80 1.38 -37.00 24.41
C LYS A 80 0.24 -37.05 23.39
N SER A 81 -0.71 -36.13 23.47
CA SER A 81 -1.79 -36.01 22.48
C SER A 81 -1.26 -35.69 21.07
N ILE A 82 -0.20 -34.87 20.96
CA ILE A 82 0.37 -34.36 19.70
C ILE A 82 -0.77 -33.81 18.79
N PRO A 83 -1.38 -32.66 19.16
CA PRO A 83 -2.44 -32.07 18.36
C PRO A 83 -1.93 -31.73 16.96
N TYR A 84 -2.75 -32.00 15.95
CA TYR A 84 -2.38 -31.96 14.53
C TYR A 84 -3.19 -30.92 13.75
N MET A 85 -4.51 -30.96 13.89
CA MET A 85 -5.47 -30.03 13.30
C MET A 85 -6.40 -29.52 14.40
N VAL A 86 -6.75 -28.23 14.36
CA VAL A 86 -7.85 -27.63 15.12
C VAL A 86 -8.93 -27.12 14.17
N VAL A 87 -10.18 -27.21 14.58
CA VAL A 87 -11.35 -26.62 13.91
C VAL A 87 -12.27 -26.00 14.96
N VAL A 88 -13.09 -25.04 14.53
CA VAL A 88 -14.01 -24.23 15.34
C VAL A 88 -15.40 -24.34 14.73
N ASP A 89 -16.41 -24.66 15.54
CA ASP A 89 -17.84 -24.68 15.15
C ASP A 89 -18.73 -24.87 16.39
N ASP A 90 -20.06 -24.77 16.29
CA ASP A 90 -21.00 -25.01 17.40
C ASP A 90 -21.35 -26.51 17.57
N PHE A 91 -20.45 -27.29 18.16
CA PHE A 91 -20.69 -28.71 18.49
C PHE A 91 -21.72 -28.90 19.64
N SER A 92 -22.08 -27.82 20.33
CA SER A 92 -23.00 -27.78 21.45
C SER A 92 -24.46 -27.66 21.00
N ASN A 93 -24.69 -26.91 19.92
CA ASN A 93 -25.96 -26.30 19.53
C ASN A 93 -26.52 -25.41 20.65
N ASP A 94 -25.70 -24.45 21.11
CA ASP A 94 -26.11 -23.35 21.99
C ASP A 94 -25.60 -21.95 21.60
N GLU A 95 -25.34 -21.74 20.30
CA GLU A 95 -24.98 -20.46 19.66
C GLU A 95 -23.60 -19.91 20.11
N LEU A 96 -22.69 -20.81 20.53
CA LEU A 96 -21.35 -20.50 21.00
C LEU A 96 -20.28 -21.32 20.25
N LEU A 97 -19.13 -20.72 19.97
CA LEU A 97 -18.04 -21.42 19.27
C LEU A 97 -17.32 -22.41 20.20
N ASP A 98 -17.37 -23.69 19.84
CA ASP A 98 -16.59 -24.77 20.44
C ASP A 98 -15.33 -25.08 19.63
N ILE A 99 -14.42 -25.90 20.18
CA ILE A 99 -13.15 -26.26 19.55
C ILE A 99 -12.96 -27.78 19.52
N ALA A 100 -12.72 -28.35 18.34
CA ALA A 100 -12.35 -29.75 18.16
C ALA A 100 -10.91 -29.90 17.65
N VAL A 101 -10.14 -30.81 18.27
CA VAL A 101 -8.70 -30.97 18.02
C VAL A 101 -8.33 -32.42 17.74
N ALA A 102 -7.73 -32.69 16.58
CA ALA A 102 -7.22 -34.01 16.19
C ALA A 102 -5.89 -34.31 16.90
N ASN A 103 -5.82 -35.40 17.68
CA ASN A 103 -4.67 -35.77 18.49
C ASN A 103 -4.00 -37.04 17.94
N PHE A 104 -2.93 -36.84 17.16
CA PHE A 104 -2.21 -37.89 16.43
C PHE A 104 -1.50 -38.90 17.34
N GLY A 105 -1.08 -38.47 18.53
CA GLY A 105 -0.33 -39.30 19.50
C GLY A 105 -1.22 -40.16 20.41
N THR A 106 -2.50 -39.82 20.55
CA THR A 106 -3.48 -40.51 21.43
C THR A 106 -4.59 -41.25 20.69
N ASN A 107 -4.66 -41.13 19.36
CA ASN A 107 -5.75 -41.65 18.53
C ASN A 107 -7.12 -41.14 19.00
N SER A 108 -7.23 -39.82 19.16
CA SER A 108 -8.45 -39.19 19.68
C SER A 108 -8.72 -37.79 19.13
N ILE A 109 -9.97 -37.36 19.25
CA ILE A 109 -10.41 -35.98 19.06
C ILE A 109 -10.74 -35.42 20.44
N SER A 110 -10.15 -34.29 20.82
CA SER A 110 -10.54 -33.57 22.05
C SER A 110 -11.57 -32.51 21.66
N VAL A 111 -12.70 -32.46 22.36
CA VAL A 111 -13.69 -31.39 22.18
C VAL A 111 -13.72 -30.53 23.43
N PHE A 112 -13.58 -29.22 23.23
CA PHE A 112 -13.66 -28.18 24.25
C PHE A 112 -14.92 -27.37 23.99
N LEU A 113 -15.82 -27.30 24.97
CA LEU A 113 -17.01 -26.46 24.87
C LEU A 113 -16.66 -25.03 25.25
N GLY A 114 -17.12 -24.07 24.45
CA GLY A 114 -17.04 -22.64 24.73
C GLY A 114 -17.99 -22.22 25.85
N LEU A 115 -17.68 -21.10 26.50
CA LEU A 115 -18.56 -20.45 27.48
C LEU A 115 -18.90 -19.00 27.09
N GLY A 116 -18.65 -18.63 25.82
CA GLY A 116 -18.99 -17.33 25.25
C GLY A 116 -18.31 -16.14 25.93
N ASN A 117 -17.10 -16.36 26.46
CA ASN A 117 -16.34 -15.38 27.25
C ASN A 117 -14.81 -15.67 27.21
N GLY A 118 -14.34 -16.36 26.16
CA GLY A 118 -12.96 -16.81 26.01
C GLY A 118 -12.52 -17.99 26.89
N SER A 119 -13.39 -18.48 27.78
CA SER A 119 -13.10 -19.64 28.63
C SER A 119 -13.70 -20.94 28.09
N PHE A 120 -12.89 -22.00 28.11
CA PHE A 120 -13.22 -23.30 27.53
C PHE A 120 -13.18 -24.45 28.54
N VAL A 121 -14.04 -25.44 28.36
CA VAL A 121 -14.08 -26.67 29.16
C VAL A 121 -13.84 -27.88 28.27
N LYS A 122 -12.73 -28.61 28.46
CA LYS A 122 -12.56 -29.92 27.78
C LYS A 122 -13.65 -30.88 28.25
N TYR A 123 -14.62 -31.14 27.37
CA TYR A 123 -15.84 -31.87 27.68
C TYR A 123 -15.68 -33.37 27.46
N THR A 124 -15.09 -33.76 26.32
CA THR A 124 -14.93 -35.17 25.96
C THR A 124 -13.63 -35.43 25.17
N GLU A 125 -13.28 -36.71 25.06
CA GLU A 125 -12.20 -37.20 24.23
C GLU A 125 -12.68 -38.45 23.46
N LEU A 126 -12.93 -38.27 22.18
CA LEU A 126 -13.53 -39.26 21.28
C LEU A 126 -12.42 -40.13 20.68
N SER A 127 -12.48 -41.45 20.81
CA SER A 127 -11.44 -42.32 20.24
C SER A 127 -11.69 -42.63 18.77
N THR A 128 -10.66 -42.43 17.95
CA THR A 128 -10.59 -42.91 16.55
C THR A 128 -10.04 -44.35 16.47
N GLY A 129 -10.02 -45.09 17.59
CA GLY A 129 -9.58 -46.48 17.66
C GLY A 129 -8.08 -46.64 17.41
N SER A 130 -7.70 -47.40 16.37
CA SER A 130 -6.31 -47.55 15.94
C SER A 130 -5.82 -46.44 15.00
N SER A 131 -6.72 -45.57 14.54
CA SER A 131 -6.46 -44.54 13.55
C SER A 131 -5.88 -43.26 14.17
N ARG A 132 -4.93 -42.63 13.46
CA ARG A 132 -4.31 -41.35 13.88
C ARG A 132 -4.90 -40.19 13.06
N PRO A 133 -5.77 -39.35 13.63
CA PRO A 133 -6.38 -38.25 12.89
C PRO A 133 -5.32 -37.16 12.59
N ILE A 134 -5.35 -36.60 11.38
CA ILE A 134 -4.43 -35.53 10.93
C ILE A 134 -5.11 -34.32 10.27
N SER A 135 -6.34 -34.49 9.79
CA SER A 135 -7.20 -33.42 9.28
C SER A 135 -8.62 -33.70 9.75
N ILE A 136 -9.38 -32.64 10.03
CA ILE A 136 -10.79 -32.67 10.37
C ILE A 136 -11.56 -31.91 9.29
N SER A 137 -12.77 -32.35 8.97
CA SER A 137 -13.83 -31.55 8.34
C SER A 137 -15.10 -31.72 9.19
N VAL A 138 -15.91 -30.66 9.26
CA VAL A 138 -17.14 -30.56 10.05
C VAL A 138 -18.29 -30.23 9.11
N SER A 139 -19.42 -30.92 9.25
CA SER A 139 -20.67 -30.62 8.54
C SER A 139 -21.79 -31.56 8.98
N ASP A 140 -23.05 -31.20 8.71
CA ASP A 140 -24.22 -32.08 8.83
C ASP A 140 -24.26 -33.04 7.62
N LEU A 141 -23.83 -34.30 7.80
CA LEU A 141 -23.77 -35.30 6.72
C LEU A 141 -25.08 -36.09 6.58
N ASN A 142 -25.90 -36.14 7.64
CA ASN A 142 -27.12 -36.95 7.70
C ASN A 142 -28.41 -36.14 7.45
N ASN A 143 -28.31 -34.81 7.38
CA ASN A 143 -29.38 -33.80 7.35
C ASN A 143 -30.26 -33.79 8.62
N ASP A 144 -29.67 -33.91 9.82
CA ASP A 144 -30.37 -33.83 11.12
C ASP A 144 -30.22 -32.50 11.88
N THR A 145 -29.48 -31.53 11.30
CA THR A 145 -29.13 -30.20 11.84
C THR A 145 -28.13 -30.19 13.00
N LEU A 146 -27.41 -31.28 13.22
CA LEU A 146 -26.26 -31.36 14.12
C LEU A 146 -24.97 -31.57 13.33
N LEU A 147 -23.84 -31.13 13.88
CA LEU A 147 -22.56 -31.20 13.21
C LEU A 147 -21.88 -32.55 13.43
N ASP A 148 -21.50 -33.22 12.34
CA ASP A 148 -20.70 -34.43 12.35
C ASP A 148 -19.21 -34.09 12.22
N ILE A 149 -18.35 -34.99 12.71
CA ILE A 149 -16.89 -34.87 12.58
C ILE A 149 -16.36 -35.97 11.64
N VAL A 150 -15.71 -35.55 10.56
CA VAL A 150 -14.91 -36.42 9.68
C VAL A 150 -13.43 -36.25 9.97
N THR A 151 -12.69 -37.34 10.16
CA THR A 151 -11.22 -37.31 10.31
C THR A 151 -10.51 -38.11 9.22
N VAL A 152 -9.47 -37.51 8.63
CA VAL A 152 -8.49 -38.22 7.79
C VAL A 152 -7.45 -38.91 8.66
N ASN A 153 -7.19 -40.19 8.39
CA ASN A 153 -6.40 -41.05 9.27
C ASN A 153 -5.05 -41.49 8.68
N TYR A 154 -3.97 -41.01 9.28
CA TYR A 154 -2.61 -41.41 8.92
C TYR A 154 -2.34 -42.89 9.27
N GLY A 155 -1.76 -43.63 8.31
CA GLY A 155 -1.27 -45.00 8.49
C GLY A 155 -2.33 -46.11 8.52
N THR A 156 -3.63 -45.79 8.45
CA THR A 156 -4.72 -46.78 8.37
C THR A 156 -5.44 -46.80 7.03
N HIS A 157 -5.11 -45.88 6.11
CA HIS A 157 -5.73 -45.78 4.78
C HIS A 157 -7.26 -45.61 4.87
N SER A 158 -7.70 -44.68 5.71
CA SER A 158 -9.11 -44.48 6.00
C SER A 158 -9.46 -43.03 6.31
N ILE A 159 -10.75 -42.71 6.21
CA ILE A 159 -11.38 -41.67 7.02
C ILE A 159 -12.11 -42.31 8.20
N SER A 160 -12.57 -41.51 9.15
CA SER A 160 -13.55 -41.91 10.16
C SER A 160 -14.61 -40.83 10.32
N ILE A 161 -15.85 -41.25 10.55
CA ILE A 161 -17.00 -40.36 10.73
C ILE A 161 -17.58 -40.60 12.13
N LEU A 162 -17.87 -39.51 12.82
CA LEU A 162 -18.48 -39.46 14.15
C LEU A 162 -19.72 -38.58 14.05
N TYR A 163 -20.91 -39.17 14.08
CA TYR A 163 -22.16 -38.44 13.93
C TYR A 163 -22.51 -37.63 15.18
N GLY A 164 -22.98 -36.40 15.03
CA GLY A 164 -23.35 -35.48 16.10
C GLY A 164 -24.64 -35.86 16.80
N TYR A 165 -24.70 -35.66 18.12
CA TYR A 165 -25.92 -35.78 18.94
C TYR A 165 -26.17 -34.51 19.79
N GLY A 166 -25.47 -33.42 19.45
CA GLY A 166 -25.50 -32.13 20.15
C GLY A 166 -24.81 -32.16 21.53
N LYS A 167 -24.59 -30.98 22.11
CA LYS A 167 -23.98 -30.78 23.43
C LYS A 167 -22.59 -31.43 23.56
N GLY A 168 -21.81 -31.40 22.48
CA GLY A 168 -20.50 -32.05 22.36
C GLY A 168 -20.52 -33.58 22.39
N ASN A 169 -21.67 -34.23 22.16
CA ASN A 169 -21.79 -35.70 22.15
C ASN A 169 -21.81 -36.24 20.73
N PHE A 170 -21.12 -37.37 20.51
CA PHE A 170 -20.92 -37.94 19.17
C PHE A 170 -21.04 -39.47 19.17
N SER A 171 -21.22 -40.05 17.99
CA SER A 171 -21.17 -41.50 17.76
C SER A 171 -19.79 -42.10 18.01
N SER A 172 -19.72 -43.42 18.08
CA SER A 172 -18.43 -44.12 17.90
C SER A 172 -17.95 -43.94 16.46
N ALA A 173 -16.64 -43.82 16.27
CA ALA A 173 -16.02 -43.61 14.96
C ALA A 173 -16.27 -44.79 14.01
N THR A 174 -16.88 -44.49 12.86
CA THR A 174 -17.11 -45.44 11.76
C THR A 174 -16.11 -45.17 10.65
N SER A 175 -15.23 -46.12 10.35
CA SER A 175 -14.13 -45.92 9.38
C SER A 175 -14.47 -46.42 7.97
N TYR A 176 -14.16 -45.60 6.96
CA TYR A 176 -14.27 -45.94 5.54
C TYR A 176 -12.89 -45.98 4.89
N SER A 177 -12.62 -46.96 4.03
CA SER A 177 -11.31 -47.18 3.40
C SER A 177 -11.08 -46.19 2.25
N THR A 178 -9.94 -45.49 2.25
CA THR A 178 -9.50 -44.61 1.15
C THR A 178 -8.71 -45.34 0.06
N GLY A 179 -8.52 -46.66 0.20
CA GLY A 179 -7.80 -47.52 -0.75
C GLY A 179 -6.38 -47.87 -0.30
N TYR A 180 -5.83 -48.95 -0.82
CA TYR A 180 -4.50 -49.44 -0.43
C TYR A 180 -3.39 -48.44 -0.85
N ASP A 181 -2.38 -48.24 0.01
CA ASP A 181 -1.28 -47.26 -0.11
C ASP A 181 -1.74 -45.80 -0.41
N SER A 182 -3.00 -45.45 -0.14
CA SER A 182 -3.58 -44.13 -0.45
C SER A 182 -2.96 -42.95 0.29
N PHE A 183 -2.45 -43.15 1.51
CA PHE A 183 -1.99 -42.10 2.43
C PHE A 183 -2.86 -40.82 2.39
N PRO A 184 -4.13 -40.89 2.84
CA PRO A 184 -5.02 -39.74 2.77
C PRO A 184 -4.48 -38.57 3.62
N SER A 185 -4.61 -37.35 3.10
CA SER A 185 -3.94 -36.14 3.62
C SER A 185 -4.93 -35.06 4.10
N SER A 186 -6.01 -34.84 3.35
CA SER A 186 -7.02 -33.80 3.58
C SER A 186 -8.40 -34.28 3.10
N VAL A 187 -9.47 -33.76 3.72
CA VAL A 187 -10.87 -34.00 3.36
C VAL A 187 -11.67 -32.70 3.34
N ALA A 188 -12.62 -32.59 2.42
CA ALA A 188 -13.64 -31.56 2.39
C ALA A 188 -15.02 -32.18 2.07
N SER A 189 -16.09 -31.59 2.59
CA SER A 189 -17.48 -32.00 2.37
C SER A 189 -18.19 -31.10 1.36
N GLY A 190 -19.11 -31.67 0.58
CA GLY A 190 -19.95 -30.92 -0.38
C GLY A 190 -20.89 -31.85 -1.15
N ASP A 191 -22.00 -31.35 -1.69
CA ASP A 191 -22.85 -32.14 -2.59
C ASP A 191 -22.24 -32.12 -4.00
N PHE A 192 -21.50 -33.17 -4.37
CA PHE A 192 -20.85 -33.27 -5.69
C PHE A 192 -21.75 -33.94 -6.73
N ASN A 193 -22.87 -34.54 -6.32
CA ASN A 193 -23.74 -35.35 -7.19
C ASN A 193 -25.17 -34.79 -7.36
N ASN A 194 -25.52 -33.75 -6.61
CA ASN A 194 -26.80 -33.04 -6.55
C ASN A 194 -27.98 -33.93 -6.09
N ASP A 195 -27.75 -34.87 -5.15
CA ASP A 195 -28.80 -35.67 -4.50
C ASP A 195 -29.22 -35.20 -3.09
N LYS A 196 -28.57 -34.14 -2.59
CA LYS A 196 -28.82 -33.46 -1.30
C LYS A 196 -28.34 -34.20 -0.05
N TYR A 197 -27.39 -35.10 -0.19
CA TYR A 197 -26.57 -35.58 0.93
C TYR A 197 -25.13 -35.10 0.70
N LEU A 198 -24.41 -34.76 1.77
CA LEU A 198 -23.03 -34.32 1.61
C LEU A 198 -22.14 -35.52 1.26
N ASP A 199 -21.42 -35.37 0.16
CA ASP A 199 -20.33 -36.25 -0.26
C ASP A 199 -19.03 -35.78 0.40
N LEU A 200 -18.00 -36.63 0.36
CA LEU A 200 -16.66 -36.32 0.87
C LEU A 200 -15.61 -36.44 -0.23
N ALA A 201 -14.83 -35.38 -0.45
CA ALA A 201 -13.65 -35.39 -1.30
C ALA A 201 -12.39 -35.56 -0.45
N ILE A 202 -11.57 -36.58 -0.73
CA ILE A 202 -10.36 -36.91 0.02
C ILE A 202 -9.14 -36.87 -0.89
N ALA A 203 -8.13 -36.10 -0.53
CA ALA A 203 -6.82 -36.13 -1.19
C ALA A 203 -6.03 -37.37 -0.74
N ASN A 204 -5.59 -38.19 -1.70
CA ASN A 204 -4.77 -39.38 -1.45
C ASN A 204 -3.33 -39.16 -1.93
N TYR A 205 -2.48 -38.68 -1.01
CA TYR A 205 -1.07 -38.35 -1.27
C TYR A 205 -0.30 -39.53 -1.90
N GLY A 206 -0.63 -40.76 -1.54
CA GLY A 206 0.10 -41.97 -1.98
C GLY A 206 -0.32 -42.56 -3.31
N THR A 207 -1.50 -42.21 -3.84
CA THR A 207 -2.05 -42.80 -5.07
C THR A 207 -2.41 -41.79 -6.15
N ASP A 208 -1.92 -40.55 -6.05
CA ASP A 208 -2.04 -39.50 -7.08
C ASP A 208 -3.50 -39.23 -7.51
N ASN A 209 -4.42 -39.16 -6.54
CA ASN A 209 -5.83 -38.94 -6.82
C ASN A 209 -6.61 -38.23 -5.70
N ILE A 210 -7.79 -37.76 -6.09
CA ILE A 210 -8.91 -37.45 -5.21
C ILE A 210 -9.84 -38.67 -5.21
N LEU A 211 -10.27 -39.11 -4.04
CA LEU A 211 -11.39 -40.04 -3.88
C LEU A 211 -12.64 -39.24 -3.52
N ILE A 212 -13.72 -39.39 -4.29
CA ILE A 212 -15.04 -38.92 -3.88
C ILE A 212 -15.79 -40.11 -3.30
N LEU A 213 -16.22 -39.98 -2.04
CA LEU A 213 -17.13 -40.90 -1.36
C LEU A 213 -18.52 -40.29 -1.39
N PHE A 214 -19.48 -40.94 -2.06
CA PHE A 214 -20.83 -40.40 -2.17
C PHE A 214 -21.67 -40.73 -0.93
N GLY A 215 -22.31 -39.69 -0.38
CA GLY A 215 -23.26 -39.79 0.72
C GLY A 215 -24.54 -40.53 0.30
N ASN A 216 -25.48 -40.67 1.24
CA ASN A 216 -26.89 -40.96 0.98
C ASN A 216 -27.67 -41.03 2.30
N LYS A 217 -29.00 -40.98 2.16
CA LYS A 217 -30.02 -41.13 3.21
C LYS A 217 -29.84 -42.24 4.25
N ASN A 218 -29.02 -43.27 4.01
CA ASN A 218 -28.83 -44.37 4.96
C ASN A 218 -27.58 -44.18 5.84
N GLU A 219 -27.00 -42.97 5.93
CA GLU A 219 -25.80 -42.68 6.75
C GLU A 219 -24.57 -43.52 6.31
N THR A 220 -24.47 -43.82 5.01
CA THR A 220 -23.39 -44.68 4.46
C THR A 220 -22.71 -44.10 3.22
N PHE A 221 -21.38 -44.24 3.18
CA PHE A 221 -20.57 -43.88 2.01
C PHE A 221 -20.28 -45.12 1.16
N SER A 222 -21.29 -45.55 0.38
CA SER A 222 -21.32 -46.88 -0.28
C SER A 222 -20.98 -46.88 -1.77
N ASN A 223 -20.96 -45.71 -2.40
CA ASN A 223 -20.55 -45.50 -3.79
C ASN A 223 -19.35 -44.56 -3.82
N GLN A 224 -18.43 -44.72 -4.77
CA GLN A 224 -17.22 -43.90 -4.83
C GLN A 224 -16.64 -43.80 -6.25
N ILE A 225 -15.93 -42.71 -6.53
CA ILE A 225 -15.09 -42.55 -7.72
C ILE A 225 -13.69 -42.06 -7.36
N THR A 226 -12.74 -42.26 -8.28
CA THR A 226 -11.34 -41.85 -8.11
C THR A 226 -10.91 -41.01 -9.30
N ILE A 227 -10.43 -39.80 -9.03
CA ILE A 227 -10.06 -38.79 -10.03
C ILE A 227 -8.56 -38.54 -9.93
N SER A 228 -7.79 -38.91 -10.95
CA SER A 228 -6.33 -38.78 -10.91
C SER A 228 -5.89 -37.31 -10.99
N THR A 229 -5.07 -36.87 -10.04
CA THR A 229 -4.39 -35.57 -10.02
C THR A 229 -3.07 -35.56 -10.82
N SER A 230 -2.79 -36.67 -11.50
CA SER A 230 -1.59 -36.98 -12.34
C SER A 230 -0.45 -37.63 -11.57
N PHE A 231 0.30 -38.51 -12.25
CA PHE A 231 1.41 -39.25 -11.67
C PHE A 231 2.46 -38.32 -11.02
N GLY A 232 2.83 -38.59 -9.78
CA GLY A 232 3.74 -37.80 -8.96
C GLY A 232 3.15 -36.53 -8.34
N SER A 233 1.84 -36.29 -8.46
CA SER A 233 1.16 -35.10 -7.91
C SER A 233 1.14 -35.05 -6.38
N HIS A 234 1.01 -36.20 -5.71
CA HIS A 234 0.94 -36.30 -4.25
C HIS A 234 0.02 -35.24 -3.59
N PRO A 235 -1.30 -35.27 -3.84
CA PRO A 235 -2.22 -34.24 -3.36
C PRO A 235 -2.25 -34.16 -1.83
N ASN A 236 -2.11 -32.95 -1.28
CA ASN A 236 -1.92 -32.71 0.16
C ASN A 236 -3.08 -31.95 0.84
N SER A 237 -3.75 -31.04 0.12
CA SER A 237 -4.89 -30.27 0.65
C SER A 237 -5.94 -30.04 -0.44
N ILE A 238 -7.21 -29.98 -0.04
CA ILE A 238 -8.37 -29.69 -0.88
C ILE A 238 -9.11 -28.47 -0.36
N ALA A 239 -9.53 -27.59 -1.26
CA ALA A 239 -10.56 -26.58 -1.06
C ALA A 239 -11.73 -26.84 -2.03
N VAL A 240 -12.93 -26.36 -1.68
CA VAL A 240 -14.17 -26.58 -2.45
C VAL A 240 -14.97 -25.28 -2.55
N GLY A 241 -15.71 -25.09 -3.63
CA GLY A 241 -16.49 -23.87 -3.85
C GLY A 241 -17.11 -23.78 -5.25
N HIS A 242 -17.83 -22.71 -5.54
CA HIS A 242 -18.46 -22.46 -6.85
C HIS A 242 -17.53 -21.62 -7.76
N PHE A 243 -16.39 -22.17 -8.19
CA PHE A 243 -15.36 -21.42 -8.94
C PHE A 243 -15.83 -20.92 -10.31
N ASN A 244 -16.85 -21.57 -10.89
CA ASN A 244 -17.49 -21.16 -12.14
C ASN A 244 -18.85 -20.44 -11.98
N ARG A 245 -19.28 -20.16 -10.73
CA ARG A 245 -20.60 -19.61 -10.37
C ARG A 245 -21.80 -20.40 -10.94
N ASP A 246 -21.66 -21.70 -11.21
CA ASP A 246 -22.79 -22.59 -11.49
C ASP A 246 -23.42 -23.18 -10.20
N ALA A 247 -24.34 -24.13 -10.33
CA ALA A 247 -25.11 -24.68 -9.20
C ALA A 247 -24.41 -25.84 -8.46
N TYR A 248 -23.18 -26.19 -8.83
CA TYR A 248 -22.46 -27.37 -8.37
C TYR A 248 -21.15 -26.98 -7.69
N ILE A 249 -20.73 -27.75 -6.68
CA ILE A 249 -19.49 -27.48 -5.95
C ILE A 249 -18.32 -28.09 -6.75
N ASP A 250 -17.34 -27.25 -7.07
CA ASP A 250 -16.06 -27.57 -7.72
C ASP A 250 -14.98 -27.91 -6.68
N ILE A 251 -13.82 -28.43 -7.14
CA ILE A 251 -12.72 -28.88 -6.26
C ILE A 251 -11.39 -28.26 -6.71
N ALA A 252 -10.64 -27.66 -5.78
CA ALA A 252 -9.28 -27.16 -5.97
C ALA A 252 -8.29 -27.92 -5.07
N VAL A 253 -7.12 -28.31 -5.60
CA VAL A 253 -6.21 -29.24 -4.92
C VAL A 253 -4.75 -28.78 -5.00
N ALA A 254 -4.09 -28.73 -3.84
CA ALA A 254 -2.65 -28.53 -3.71
C ALA A 254 -1.90 -29.84 -4.00
N ASN A 255 -1.22 -29.91 -5.15
CA ASN A 255 -0.42 -31.07 -5.57
C ASN A 255 1.05 -30.86 -5.18
N TYR A 256 1.38 -31.29 -3.96
CA TYR A 256 2.68 -31.09 -3.33
C TYR A 256 3.85 -31.65 -4.16
N GLY A 257 3.68 -32.83 -4.76
CA GLY A 257 4.77 -33.57 -5.38
C GLY A 257 5.16 -33.13 -6.80
N ASN A 258 4.33 -32.31 -7.46
CA ASN A 258 4.59 -31.80 -8.81
C ASN A 258 4.47 -30.27 -8.95
N ASN A 259 4.37 -29.55 -7.83
CA ASN A 259 4.28 -28.08 -7.77
C ASN A 259 3.13 -27.50 -8.63
N THR A 260 1.92 -28.05 -8.50
CA THR A 260 0.74 -27.49 -9.17
C THR A 260 -0.47 -27.35 -8.27
N ILE A 261 -1.29 -26.33 -8.54
CA ILE A 261 -2.66 -26.23 -8.04
C ILE A 261 -3.56 -26.75 -9.15
N GLY A 262 -4.42 -27.72 -8.82
CA GLY A 262 -5.29 -28.40 -9.79
C GLY A 262 -6.76 -28.14 -9.51
N VAL A 263 -7.46 -27.55 -10.48
CA VAL A 263 -8.90 -27.20 -10.38
C VAL A 263 -9.72 -28.17 -11.22
N LEU A 264 -10.80 -28.69 -10.64
CA LEU A 264 -11.70 -29.66 -11.24
C LEU A 264 -13.14 -29.13 -11.16
N LEU A 265 -13.67 -28.70 -12.30
CA LEU A 265 -15.04 -28.20 -12.39
C LEU A 265 -16.02 -29.37 -12.42
N ASN A 266 -17.11 -29.27 -11.68
CA ASN A 266 -18.12 -30.30 -11.56
C ASN A 266 -19.17 -30.21 -12.70
N HIS A 267 -19.95 -31.26 -12.89
CA HIS A 267 -21.10 -31.31 -13.80
C HIS A 267 -22.40 -31.66 -13.08
N GLY A 268 -22.41 -31.64 -11.75
CA GLY A 268 -23.63 -31.84 -10.93
C GLY A 268 -24.16 -33.28 -10.96
N SER A 269 -23.28 -34.24 -11.22
CA SER A 269 -23.63 -35.66 -11.37
C SER A 269 -22.52 -36.59 -10.85
N GLY A 270 -21.65 -36.10 -9.97
CA GLY A 270 -20.48 -36.84 -9.50
C GLY A 270 -19.45 -37.08 -10.63
N THR A 271 -19.39 -36.19 -11.61
CA THR A 271 -18.44 -36.26 -12.75
C THR A 271 -17.85 -34.89 -13.01
N PHE A 272 -16.55 -34.86 -13.25
CA PHE A 272 -15.76 -33.63 -13.31
C PHE A 272 -15.11 -33.43 -14.68
N ALA A 273 -14.86 -32.17 -15.02
CA ALA A 273 -14.09 -31.76 -16.18
C ALA A 273 -12.63 -32.26 -16.11
N GLN A 274 -11.91 -32.14 -17.22
CA GLN A 274 -10.46 -32.33 -17.21
C GLN A 274 -9.81 -31.25 -16.32
N GLN A 275 -9.00 -31.69 -15.35
CA GLN A 275 -8.31 -30.83 -14.39
C GLN A 275 -7.49 -29.71 -15.09
N ALA A 276 -7.86 -28.45 -14.84
CA ALA A 276 -7.04 -27.28 -15.12
C ALA A 276 -5.90 -27.20 -14.09
N LYS A 277 -4.75 -26.63 -14.46
CA LYS A 277 -3.54 -26.62 -13.62
C LYS A 277 -2.78 -25.32 -13.70
N TYR A 278 -2.38 -24.84 -12.53
CA TYR A 278 -1.59 -23.63 -12.31
C TYR A 278 -0.26 -24.02 -11.67
N SER A 279 0.83 -23.37 -12.08
CA SER A 279 2.19 -23.75 -11.70
C SER A 279 2.69 -22.92 -10.54
N THR A 280 2.93 -23.52 -9.37
CA THR A 280 3.60 -22.83 -8.24
C THR A 280 5.13 -22.79 -8.40
N GLY A 281 5.62 -23.05 -9.61
CA GLY A 281 7.03 -22.99 -9.99
C GLY A 281 7.86 -24.01 -9.21
N SER A 282 8.76 -23.51 -8.36
CA SER A 282 9.62 -24.37 -7.52
C SER A 282 9.04 -24.63 -6.12
N ALA A 283 8.03 -23.87 -5.70
CA ALA A 283 7.38 -24.01 -4.40
C ALA A 283 6.40 -25.19 -4.39
N SER A 284 6.48 -26.06 -3.37
CA SER A 284 5.60 -27.23 -3.25
C SER A 284 4.36 -26.86 -2.42
N PRO A 285 3.15 -26.80 -3.01
CA PRO A 285 1.96 -26.31 -2.32
C PRO A 285 1.49 -27.30 -1.26
N TYR A 286 1.06 -26.80 -0.11
CA TYR A 286 0.80 -27.60 1.08
C TYR A 286 -0.63 -27.46 1.60
N ALA A 287 -1.05 -26.28 2.05
CA ALA A 287 -2.44 -25.96 2.35
C ALA A 287 -3.04 -25.11 1.22
N ILE A 288 -4.34 -25.26 0.98
CA ILE A 288 -5.12 -24.44 0.04
C ILE A 288 -6.48 -24.12 0.68
N ALA A 289 -6.94 -22.90 0.48
CA ALA A 289 -8.29 -22.45 0.84
C ALA A 289 -8.88 -21.59 -0.29
N ALA A 290 -10.20 -21.43 -0.27
CA ALA A 290 -10.96 -20.65 -1.23
C ALA A 290 -11.80 -19.60 -0.48
N SER A 291 -11.71 -18.34 -0.92
CA SER A 291 -12.56 -17.25 -0.45
C SER A 291 -12.57 -16.12 -1.49
N ASP A 292 -13.41 -15.12 -1.27
CA ASP A 292 -13.50 -13.88 -2.07
C ASP A 292 -12.59 -12.82 -1.45
N PHE A 293 -11.27 -12.94 -1.66
CA PHE A 293 -10.28 -12.12 -0.93
C PHE A 293 -10.23 -10.69 -1.50
N ASN A 294 -10.57 -10.51 -2.77
CA ASN A 294 -10.64 -9.20 -3.43
C ASN A 294 -12.08 -8.61 -3.49
N GLN A 295 -13.06 -9.25 -2.86
CA GLN A 295 -14.46 -8.81 -2.75
C GLN A 295 -15.22 -8.60 -4.07
N ASP A 296 -14.77 -9.18 -5.18
CA ASP A 296 -15.49 -9.11 -6.46
C ASP A 296 -16.61 -10.17 -6.61
N SER A 297 -16.89 -10.87 -5.50
CA SER A 297 -17.86 -11.97 -5.35
C SER A 297 -17.45 -13.25 -6.11
N ARG A 298 -16.17 -13.42 -6.45
CA ARG A 298 -15.62 -14.65 -7.05
C ARG A 298 -14.73 -15.32 -6.02
N LEU A 299 -14.68 -16.65 -6.03
CA LEU A 299 -13.75 -17.36 -5.16
C LEU A 299 -12.38 -17.39 -5.82
N ASP A 300 -11.39 -16.81 -5.16
CA ASP A 300 -9.96 -16.96 -5.40
C ASP A 300 -9.42 -18.21 -4.69
N LEU A 301 -8.13 -18.48 -4.85
CA LEU A 301 -7.42 -19.54 -4.11
C LEU A 301 -6.16 -19.01 -3.45
N PHE A 302 -6.04 -19.15 -2.13
CA PHE A 302 -4.80 -18.86 -1.40
C PHE A 302 -4.11 -20.15 -0.94
N VAL A 303 -2.78 -20.19 -1.05
CA VAL A 303 -1.96 -21.41 -0.94
C VAL A 303 -0.69 -21.18 -0.14
N THR A 304 -0.44 -22.03 0.86
CA THR A 304 0.85 -22.06 1.58
C THR A 304 1.81 -23.05 0.93
N SER A 305 3.12 -22.79 1.02
CA SER A 305 4.15 -23.63 0.39
C SER A 305 5.12 -24.25 1.38
N LYS A 306 5.85 -25.27 0.90
CA LYS A 306 7.08 -25.78 1.50
C LYS A 306 8.25 -25.71 0.52
N GLY A 307 9.45 -25.61 1.10
CA GLY A 307 10.73 -25.59 0.38
C GLY A 307 11.15 -24.21 -0.13
N TYR A 308 10.22 -23.25 -0.14
CA TYR A 308 10.40 -21.85 -0.53
C TYR A 308 9.74 -20.94 0.50
N ASN A 309 10.25 -19.71 0.61
CA ASN A 309 9.88 -18.72 1.62
C ASN A 309 8.64 -17.88 1.25
N ASN A 310 7.68 -18.47 0.52
CA ASN A 310 6.53 -17.76 -0.04
C ASN A 310 5.20 -18.53 0.03
N THR A 311 4.11 -17.76 0.00
CA THR A 311 2.73 -18.19 -0.24
C THR A 311 2.29 -17.76 -1.63
N ALA A 312 1.09 -18.12 -2.08
CA ALA A 312 0.55 -17.67 -3.35
C ALA A 312 -0.97 -17.41 -3.32
N LEU A 313 -1.42 -16.38 -4.02
CA LEU A 313 -2.82 -16.09 -4.36
C LEU A 313 -3.04 -16.31 -5.86
N LEU A 314 -4.16 -16.91 -6.22
CA LEU A 314 -4.64 -17.02 -7.60
C LEU A 314 -6.05 -16.44 -7.65
N SER A 315 -6.24 -15.29 -8.30
CA SER A 315 -7.55 -14.63 -8.32
C SER A 315 -8.49 -15.31 -9.32
N GLY A 316 -9.75 -15.45 -8.93
CA GLY A 316 -10.76 -16.19 -9.68
C GLY A 316 -11.41 -15.35 -10.78
N TYR A 317 -11.42 -15.83 -12.02
CA TYR A 317 -12.21 -15.18 -13.09
C TYR A 317 -13.72 -15.46 -12.97
N GLY A 318 -14.15 -16.35 -12.07
CA GLY A 318 -15.56 -16.66 -11.80
C GLY A 318 -16.22 -17.52 -12.88
N ASN A 319 -15.40 -18.12 -13.75
CA ASN A 319 -15.76 -19.00 -14.85
C ASN A 319 -15.08 -20.39 -14.72
N GLY A 320 -14.48 -20.69 -13.56
CA GLY A 320 -13.70 -21.89 -13.30
C GLY A 320 -12.23 -21.81 -13.72
N THR A 321 -11.74 -20.63 -14.09
CA THR A 321 -10.31 -20.34 -14.32
C THR A 321 -9.82 -19.21 -13.41
N PHE A 322 -8.52 -19.17 -13.20
CA PHE A 322 -7.82 -18.25 -12.30
C PHE A 322 -6.64 -17.57 -12.99
N THR A 323 -6.06 -16.55 -12.35
CA THR A 323 -4.76 -15.97 -12.71
C THR A 323 -3.61 -16.99 -12.56
N GLU A 324 -2.43 -16.67 -13.07
CA GLU A 324 -1.21 -17.32 -12.59
C GLU A 324 -0.95 -16.92 -11.12
N PRO A 325 -0.17 -17.71 -10.35
CA PRO A 325 0.01 -17.46 -8.91
C PRO A 325 0.88 -16.23 -8.61
N ALA A 326 0.28 -15.19 -8.01
CA ALA A 326 1.02 -14.08 -7.41
C ALA A 326 1.58 -14.54 -6.05
N THR A 327 2.87 -14.32 -5.77
CA THR A 327 3.53 -14.91 -4.58
C THR A 327 4.03 -13.89 -3.57
N PHE A 328 3.70 -14.10 -2.29
CA PHE A 328 4.07 -13.20 -1.18
C PHE A 328 5.12 -13.84 -0.27
N PRO A 329 6.18 -13.12 0.13
CA PRO A 329 7.19 -13.65 1.04
C PRO A 329 6.65 -13.78 2.47
N THR A 330 6.86 -14.92 3.11
CA THR A 330 6.54 -15.15 4.55
C THR A 330 7.78 -15.14 5.44
N GLY A 331 8.97 -15.24 4.85
CA GLY A 331 10.23 -15.47 5.56
C GLY A 331 10.41 -16.91 6.10
N ALA A 332 9.40 -17.77 5.95
CA ALA A 332 9.40 -19.15 6.46
C ALA A 332 9.30 -20.18 5.34
N PHE A 333 10.10 -21.26 5.41
CA PHE A 333 10.20 -22.26 4.34
C PHE A 333 9.21 -23.43 4.49
N THR A 334 8.43 -23.49 5.57
CA THR A 334 7.39 -24.51 5.78
C THR A 334 6.12 -23.95 6.43
N SER A 335 5.40 -23.09 5.71
CA SER A 335 4.05 -22.65 6.08
C SER A 335 3.02 -23.79 5.84
N ILE A 336 2.32 -24.24 6.87
CA ILE A 336 1.60 -25.53 6.89
C ILE A 336 0.09 -25.49 7.17
N SER A 337 -0.42 -24.39 7.70
CA SER A 337 -1.84 -24.17 7.97
C SER A 337 -2.13 -22.69 7.80
N LEU A 338 -3.37 -22.36 7.48
CA LEU A 338 -3.86 -21.00 7.39
C LEU A 338 -5.27 -20.91 8.01
N ALA A 339 -5.66 -19.73 8.45
CA ALA A 339 -7.04 -19.32 8.74
C ALA A 339 -7.30 -17.96 8.06
N ILE A 340 -8.55 -17.71 7.66
CA ILE A 340 -8.96 -16.52 6.91
C ILE A 340 -10.16 -15.90 7.63
N GLU A 341 -9.99 -14.68 8.10
CA GLU A 341 -11.01 -13.85 8.76
C GLU A 341 -10.55 -12.39 8.70
N ASP A 342 -11.41 -11.43 9.05
CA ASP A 342 -10.98 -10.05 9.30
C ASP A 342 -10.31 -9.94 10.68
N PHE A 343 -8.98 -9.82 10.74
CA PHE A 343 -8.23 -9.74 12.00
C PHE A 343 -8.00 -8.30 12.47
N ASN A 344 -8.41 -7.29 11.70
CA ASN A 344 -8.10 -5.88 11.96
C ASN A 344 -9.33 -4.95 12.04
N GLY A 345 -10.49 -5.39 11.52
CA GLY A 345 -11.77 -4.69 11.54
C GLY A 345 -12.03 -3.79 10.32
N ASP A 346 -11.25 -3.88 9.25
CA ASP A 346 -11.45 -3.10 8.02
C ASP A 346 -12.50 -3.71 7.07
N ASN A 347 -13.02 -4.90 7.37
CA ASN A 347 -13.95 -5.73 6.59
C ASN A 347 -13.30 -6.46 5.39
N HIS A 348 -11.98 -6.46 5.22
CA HIS A 348 -11.27 -7.29 4.26
C HIS A 348 -10.80 -8.63 4.88
N LEU A 349 -10.35 -9.57 4.04
CA LEU A 349 -10.02 -10.93 4.48
C LEU A 349 -8.51 -11.12 4.68
N ASP A 350 -8.10 -10.97 5.93
CA ASP A 350 -6.74 -11.22 6.40
C ASP A 350 -6.45 -12.73 6.52
N ILE A 351 -5.17 -13.09 6.66
CA ILE A 351 -4.72 -14.49 6.72
C ILE A 351 -3.73 -14.71 7.85
N ALA A 352 -4.09 -15.57 8.80
CA ALA A 352 -3.18 -16.07 9.83
C ALA A 352 -2.53 -17.37 9.33
N ILE A 353 -1.20 -17.41 9.25
CA ILE A 353 -0.43 -18.54 8.71
C ILE A 353 0.46 -19.15 9.80
N VAL A 354 0.47 -20.48 9.91
CA VAL A 354 1.35 -21.21 10.82
C VAL A 354 2.55 -21.79 10.09
N SER A 355 3.75 -21.43 10.54
CA SER A 355 5.02 -21.77 9.92
C SER A 355 5.87 -22.67 10.85
N ASN A 356 6.16 -23.91 10.41
CA ASN A 356 6.68 -24.97 11.29
C ASN A 356 8.20 -24.94 11.52
N ASP A 357 8.96 -24.33 10.62
CA ASP A 357 10.42 -24.17 10.71
C ASP A 357 10.83 -22.90 11.49
N THR A 358 10.01 -21.85 11.39
CA THR A 358 10.13 -20.64 12.23
C THR A 358 9.42 -20.81 13.57
N GLY A 359 8.41 -21.66 13.68
CA GLY A 359 7.56 -21.74 14.88
C GLY A 359 6.81 -20.45 15.17
N ILE A 360 6.58 -19.63 14.13
CA ILE A 360 5.90 -18.34 14.17
C ILE A 360 4.48 -18.51 13.61
N ILE A 361 3.59 -17.63 14.07
CA ILE A 361 2.30 -17.37 13.45
C ILE A 361 2.44 -16.03 12.72
N ASP A 362 2.33 -16.06 11.39
CA ASP A 362 2.48 -14.90 10.52
C ASP A 362 1.07 -14.34 10.22
N ILE A 363 0.76 -13.13 10.67
CA ILE A 363 -0.52 -12.46 10.32
C ILE A 363 -0.26 -11.57 9.11
N LEU A 364 -0.86 -11.94 7.98
CA LEU A 364 -0.90 -11.19 6.74
C LEU A 364 -2.20 -10.39 6.69
N LEU A 365 -2.10 -9.08 6.92
CA LEU A 365 -3.26 -8.20 6.71
C LEU A 365 -3.45 -7.96 5.22
N SER A 366 -4.68 -8.07 4.76
CA SER A 366 -5.09 -7.72 3.41
C SER A 366 -5.03 -6.21 3.23
N ALA A 367 -4.25 -5.76 2.26
CA ALA A 367 -4.19 -4.37 1.84
C ALA A 367 -4.90 -4.28 0.48
N PHE A 368 -6.12 -3.76 0.49
CA PHE A 368 -6.79 -3.35 -0.72
C PHE A 368 -6.25 -1.98 -1.12
N GLU A 369 -5.41 -1.90 -2.16
CA GLU A 369 -4.87 -0.61 -2.66
C GLU A 369 -5.93 0.15 -3.47
N GLY A 370 -7.04 0.50 -2.79
CA GLY A 370 -8.02 1.48 -3.25
C GLY A 370 -7.59 2.90 -2.88
N PHE A 371 -6.50 3.39 -3.48
CA PHE A 371 -5.99 4.76 -3.32
C PHE A 371 -5.90 5.29 -1.86
N GLU A 372 -5.25 4.51 -0.99
CA GLU A 372 -4.56 5.09 0.18
C GLU A 372 -3.45 6.02 -0.33
N ASN A 373 -3.83 7.26 -0.61
CA ASN A 373 -2.92 8.35 -0.89
C ASN A 373 -2.17 8.67 0.41
N GLN A 374 -1.10 7.93 0.71
CA GLN A 374 -0.05 8.42 1.60
C GLN A 374 0.60 9.61 0.89
N LEU A 375 0.00 10.78 1.07
CA LEU A 375 0.41 12.06 0.50
C LEU A 375 1.76 12.47 1.11
N ILE A 376 2.83 11.94 0.52
CA ILE A 376 4.20 12.37 0.82
C ILE A 376 4.35 13.78 0.27
N PHE A 377 4.03 14.78 1.10
CA PHE A 377 4.21 16.19 0.80
C PHE A 377 5.70 16.53 0.65
N SER A 378 6.24 16.33 -0.55
CA SER A 378 7.58 16.76 -0.94
C SER A 378 7.63 18.28 -1.10
N THR A 379 7.61 19.01 0.02
CA THR A 379 7.60 20.49 0.05
C THR A 379 8.94 21.07 -0.44
N SER A 380 9.12 21.18 -1.75
CA SER A 380 10.33 21.73 -2.34
C SER A 380 10.38 23.26 -2.12
N SER A 381 11.31 23.71 -1.29
CA SER A 381 11.33 25.07 -0.74
C SER A 381 11.96 26.12 -1.66
N HIS A 382 11.84 25.98 -2.98
CA HIS A 382 12.53 26.82 -3.96
C HIS A 382 11.68 27.25 -5.18
N GLN A 383 10.69 28.11 -4.88
CA GLN A 383 10.41 29.33 -5.66
C GLN A 383 9.80 29.18 -7.07
N LEU A 384 9.45 27.97 -7.49
CA LEU A 384 9.05 27.64 -8.87
C LEU A 384 7.96 26.56 -8.83
N SER A 385 6.77 26.86 -9.38
CA SER A 385 5.53 26.12 -9.13
C SER A 385 4.93 25.46 -10.38
N VAL A 386 4.56 24.18 -10.28
CA VAL A 386 3.87 23.41 -11.33
C VAL A 386 2.52 22.93 -10.84
N ALA A 387 1.53 22.91 -11.72
CA ALA A 387 0.25 22.24 -11.48
C ALA A 387 -0.09 21.35 -12.69
N VAL A 388 -0.92 20.34 -12.44
CA VAL A 388 -1.24 19.24 -13.36
C VAL A 388 -2.74 19.02 -13.33
N GLY A 389 -3.35 18.76 -14.49
CA GLY A 389 -4.80 18.59 -14.63
C GLY A 389 -5.20 18.48 -16.11
N ASP A 390 -6.32 17.85 -16.44
CA ASP A 390 -6.86 17.89 -17.80
C ASP A 390 -7.41 19.31 -18.10
N PHE A 391 -6.83 20.00 -19.08
CA PHE A 391 -7.21 21.33 -19.54
C PHE A 391 -7.95 21.32 -20.87
N ASN A 392 -8.14 20.17 -21.50
CA ASN A 392 -8.68 20.06 -22.85
C ASN A 392 -9.87 19.08 -22.99
N ASN A 393 -10.17 18.33 -21.93
CA ASN A 393 -11.24 17.35 -21.77
C ASN A 393 -11.14 16.16 -22.74
N ASP A 394 -9.94 15.59 -22.87
CA ASP A 394 -9.69 14.30 -23.54
C ASP A 394 -9.32 13.15 -22.59
N ASP A 395 -9.57 13.33 -21.28
CA ASP A 395 -9.30 12.40 -20.17
C ASP A 395 -7.78 12.16 -19.92
N LEU A 396 -6.91 13.05 -20.40
CA LEU A 396 -5.44 13.01 -20.22
C LEU A 396 -5.02 14.23 -19.37
N LEU A 397 -4.10 14.10 -18.39
CA LEU A 397 -3.64 15.29 -17.65
C LEU A 397 -2.53 16.06 -18.39
N ASP A 398 -2.74 17.36 -18.43
CA ASP A 398 -1.90 18.38 -19.03
C ASP A 398 -1.05 19.10 -17.94
N ILE A 399 -0.13 19.96 -18.36
CA ILE A 399 0.77 20.72 -17.47
C ILE A 399 0.48 22.22 -17.55
N VAL A 400 0.50 22.90 -16.42
CA VAL A 400 0.68 24.36 -16.36
C VAL A 400 1.89 24.75 -15.51
N VAL A 401 2.64 25.74 -16.02
CA VAL A 401 3.98 26.11 -15.58
C VAL A 401 4.09 27.63 -15.50
N THR A 402 4.52 28.20 -14.37
CA THR A 402 4.89 29.63 -14.32
C THR A 402 6.25 29.88 -14.95
N ASN A 403 6.36 30.84 -15.89
CA ASN A 403 7.64 31.28 -16.44
C ASN A 403 8.01 32.71 -15.93
N PRO A 404 8.66 32.84 -14.76
CA PRO A 404 9.13 34.11 -14.20
C PRO A 404 9.78 35.08 -15.20
N ASP A 405 10.71 34.60 -16.03
CA ASP A 405 11.54 35.44 -16.90
C ASP A 405 10.77 35.94 -18.16
N SER A 406 9.73 35.24 -18.63
CA SER A 406 8.89 35.63 -19.79
C SER A 406 7.56 36.29 -19.44
N ASN A 407 7.05 36.15 -18.21
CA ASN A 407 5.76 36.73 -17.75
C ASN A 407 4.52 36.04 -18.37
N ASP A 408 4.64 34.75 -18.67
CA ASP A 408 3.55 33.88 -19.13
C ASP A 408 3.51 32.58 -18.33
N VAL A 409 2.44 31.80 -18.52
CA VAL A 409 2.45 30.37 -18.23
C VAL A 409 2.62 29.58 -19.52
N SER A 410 3.45 28.52 -19.50
CA SER A 410 3.40 27.48 -20.53
C SER A 410 2.32 26.48 -20.15
N VAL A 411 1.36 26.25 -21.05
CA VAL A 411 0.46 25.09 -20.99
C VAL A 411 0.90 24.09 -22.05
N LEU A 412 0.88 22.82 -21.68
CA LEU A 412 1.31 21.71 -22.52
C LEU A 412 0.25 20.61 -22.41
N PHE A 413 -0.40 20.28 -23.52
CA PHE A 413 -1.40 19.19 -23.55
C PHE A 413 -0.72 17.84 -23.71
N GLY A 414 -1.05 16.88 -22.84
CA GLY A 414 -0.54 15.52 -22.88
C GLY A 414 -1.04 14.80 -24.12
N TYR A 415 -0.23 13.92 -24.69
CA TYR A 415 -0.72 12.95 -25.68
C TYR A 415 -1.14 11.62 -25.05
N GLY A 416 -1.04 11.51 -23.72
CA GLY A 416 -1.23 10.23 -23.05
C GLY A 416 -0.14 9.23 -23.42
N ASP A 417 1.10 9.68 -23.63
CA ASP A 417 2.22 8.80 -23.99
C ASP A 417 3.61 9.20 -23.44
N GLY A 418 3.66 10.09 -22.45
CA GLY A 418 4.89 10.78 -22.06
C GLY A 418 5.11 12.09 -22.78
N SER A 419 4.78 12.19 -24.06
CA SER A 419 4.98 13.39 -24.83
C SER A 419 3.81 14.37 -24.69
N PHE A 420 4.10 15.64 -24.99
CA PHE A 420 3.13 16.73 -24.99
C PHE A 420 3.16 17.44 -26.33
N THR A 421 2.09 18.19 -26.60
CA THR A 421 2.15 19.30 -27.55
C THR A 421 3.32 20.25 -27.23
N ASN A 422 3.84 20.94 -28.25
CA ASN A 422 4.72 22.08 -28.00
C ASN A 422 4.00 23.11 -27.11
N GLU A 423 4.74 23.73 -26.19
CA GLU A 423 4.20 24.70 -25.25
C GLU A 423 3.36 25.79 -25.94
N THR A 424 2.13 25.97 -25.45
CA THR A 424 1.26 27.08 -25.82
C THR A 424 1.29 28.05 -24.66
N THR A 425 1.96 29.19 -24.83
CA THR A 425 2.09 30.17 -23.74
C THR A 425 0.88 31.11 -23.68
N TYR A 426 0.44 31.41 -22.46
CA TYR A 426 -0.63 32.35 -22.16
C TYR A 426 -0.11 33.43 -21.20
N LEU A 427 -0.36 34.69 -21.53
CA LEU A 427 0.19 35.83 -20.79
C LEU A 427 -0.34 35.88 -19.35
N THR A 428 0.50 36.35 -18.43
CA THR A 428 0.14 36.54 -17.03
C THR A 428 0.46 37.97 -16.57
N GLY A 429 0.45 38.22 -15.26
CA GLY A 429 1.16 39.35 -14.70
C GLY A 429 2.68 39.17 -14.78
N SER A 430 3.43 40.07 -14.16
CA SER A 430 4.89 40.05 -14.20
C SER A 430 5.49 39.18 -13.12
N ASN A 431 6.49 38.38 -13.50
CA ASN A 431 7.20 37.44 -12.63
C ASN A 431 6.24 36.48 -11.90
N PRO A 432 5.53 35.57 -12.61
CA PRO A 432 4.70 34.55 -11.99
C PRO A 432 5.55 33.62 -11.11
N GLN A 433 5.14 33.39 -9.85
CA GLN A 433 5.87 32.57 -8.86
C GLN A 433 5.12 31.30 -8.44
N PHE A 434 3.79 31.33 -8.46
CA PHE A 434 2.95 30.21 -8.00
C PHE A 434 1.76 30.01 -8.94
N VAL A 435 1.39 28.75 -9.20
CA VAL A 435 0.21 28.38 -10.00
C VAL A 435 -0.62 27.31 -9.28
N ALA A 436 -1.93 27.41 -9.40
CA ALA A 436 -2.89 26.36 -9.06
C ALA A 436 -3.98 26.29 -10.14
N VAL A 437 -4.83 25.26 -10.06
CA VAL A 437 -5.86 24.96 -11.06
C VAL A 437 -7.16 24.51 -10.39
N GLY A 438 -8.28 24.66 -11.09
CA GLY A 438 -9.61 24.31 -10.60
C GLY A 438 -10.70 24.83 -11.52
N ASP A 439 -11.92 24.31 -11.43
CA ASP A 439 -13.07 24.86 -12.16
C ASP A 439 -13.63 26.09 -11.42
N PHE A 440 -13.28 27.31 -11.86
CA PHE A 440 -13.79 28.55 -11.25
C PHE A 440 -15.14 28.99 -11.86
N ASN A 441 -15.62 28.30 -12.90
CA ASN A 441 -16.73 28.75 -13.74
C ASN A 441 -17.93 27.77 -13.83
N ASN A 442 -17.79 26.58 -13.27
CA ASN A 442 -18.75 25.47 -13.21
C ASN A 442 -19.15 24.90 -14.57
N ASP A 443 -18.21 24.86 -15.53
CA ASP A 443 -18.41 24.22 -16.85
C ASP A 443 -17.62 22.91 -17.06
N ALA A 444 -17.07 22.36 -15.97
CA ALA A 444 -16.37 21.09 -15.88
C ALA A 444 -15.08 21.02 -16.72
N GLN A 445 -14.31 22.10 -16.71
CA GLN A 445 -12.94 22.20 -17.22
C GLN A 445 -12.05 22.81 -16.12
N LEU A 446 -10.75 22.53 -16.16
CA LEU A 446 -9.81 23.15 -15.23
C LEU A 446 -9.32 24.50 -15.77
N ASP A 447 -9.66 25.57 -15.06
CA ASP A 447 -9.13 26.91 -15.24
C ASP A 447 -7.76 27.04 -14.51
N ILE A 448 -6.99 28.08 -14.84
CA ILE A 448 -5.65 28.35 -14.28
C ILE A 448 -5.69 29.62 -13.41
N VAL A 449 -5.04 29.59 -12.24
CA VAL A 449 -4.77 30.78 -11.40
C VAL A 449 -3.28 30.94 -11.08
N VAL A 450 -2.75 32.16 -11.20
CA VAL A 450 -1.30 32.46 -11.10
C VAL A 450 -1.02 33.67 -10.21
N ALA A 451 -0.08 33.54 -9.27
CA ALA A 451 0.44 34.62 -8.42
C ALA A 451 1.61 35.36 -9.10
N ASN A 452 1.48 36.67 -9.36
CA ASN A 452 2.45 37.46 -10.13
C ASN A 452 3.21 38.47 -9.26
N TYR A 453 4.48 38.20 -8.97
CA TYR A 453 5.26 38.85 -7.93
C TYR A 453 5.67 40.31 -8.22
N ASP A 454 5.88 40.68 -9.49
CA ASP A 454 6.32 42.03 -9.87
C ASP A 454 5.18 42.91 -10.43
N SER A 455 3.97 42.37 -10.60
CA SER A 455 2.76 43.14 -10.98
C SER A 455 1.74 43.34 -9.86
N ASP A 456 1.98 42.81 -8.66
CA ASP A 456 1.12 42.94 -7.48
C ASP A 456 -0.33 42.44 -7.75
N ASP A 457 -0.48 41.32 -8.47
CA ASP A 457 -1.77 40.76 -8.84
C ASP A 457 -1.80 39.24 -9.04
N VAL A 458 -3.02 38.71 -9.15
CA VAL A 458 -3.32 37.33 -9.54
C VAL A 458 -3.91 37.34 -10.96
N SER A 459 -3.43 36.46 -11.83
CA SER A 459 -4.04 36.17 -13.14
C SER A 459 -4.95 34.96 -13.05
N VAL A 460 -6.15 35.05 -13.62
CA VAL A 460 -7.05 33.93 -13.86
C VAL A 460 -7.23 33.77 -15.37
N LEU A 461 -7.08 32.54 -15.87
CA LEU A 461 -7.25 32.18 -17.27
C LEU A 461 -8.29 31.07 -17.36
N LEU A 462 -9.40 31.33 -18.06
CA LEU A 462 -10.51 30.38 -18.15
C LEU A 462 -10.37 29.47 -19.37
N ALA A 463 -10.70 28.19 -19.23
CA ALA A 463 -10.70 27.23 -20.32
C ALA A 463 -11.79 27.53 -21.38
N CYS A 464 -11.67 26.94 -22.57
CA CYS A 464 -12.64 27.06 -23.67
C CYS A 464 -13.06 25.71 -24.28
N GLY A 465 -12.85 24.60 -23.57
CA GLY A 465 -13.34 23.25 -23.89
C GLY A 465 -12.64 22.61 -25.10
N ASN A 466 -11.37 22.98 -25.31
CA ASN A 466 -10.56 22.61 -26.46
C ASN A 466 -9.05 22.84 -26.24
N GLY A 467 -8.60 22.89 -24.97
CA GLY A 467 -7.24 23.27 -24.57
C GLY A 467 -6.90 24.76 -24.71
N SER A 468 -7.69 25.56 -25.45
CA SER A 468 -7.42 27.00 -25.54
C SER A 468 -7.96 27.74 -24.32
N PHE A 469 -7.14 28.63 -23.75
CA PHE A 469 -7.55 29.51 -22.66
C PHE A 469 -7.94 30.90 -23.18
N ALA A 470 -8.88 31.52 -22.48
CA ALA A 470 -9.20 32.93 -22.65
C ALA A 470 -8.03 33.84 -22.19
N ASN A 471 -8.00 35.07 -22.69
CA ASN A 471 -7.09 36.11 -22.20
C ASN A 471 -7.21 36.28 -20.67
N GLU A 472 -6.09 36.61 -20.05
CA GLU A 472 -5.95 36.70 -18.61
C GLU A 472 -6.82 37.80 -17.99
N THR A 473 -7.64 37.44 -17.01
CA THR A 473 -8.34 38.40 -16.16
C THR A 473 -7.52 38.59 -14.89
N ARG A 474 -7.04 39.82 -14.67
CA ARG A 474 -6.13 40.17 -13.56
C ARG A 474 -6.87 40.83 -12.41
N TYR A 475 -6.64 40.33 -11.20
CA TYR A 475 -7.21 40.81 -9.94
C TYR A 475 -6.09 41.35 -9.04
N SER A 476 -6.17 42.63 -8.67
CA SER A 476 -5.15 43.30 -7.85
C SER A 476 -5.00 42.65 -6.48
N ALA A 477 -3.78 42.30 -6.11
CA ALA A 477 -3.47 41.55 -4.89
C ALA A 477 -2.85 42.47 -3.81
N GLY A 478 -1.98 41.90 -2.97
CA GLY A 478 -1.03 42.67 -2.19
C GLY A 478 0.27 42.84 -2.97
N THR A 479 1.28 43.45 -2.37
CA THR A 479 2.59 43.58 -3.03
C THR A 479 3.35 42.28 -2.96
N SER A 480 3.86 41.83 -4.11
CA SER A 480 4.64 40.59 -4.27
C SER A 480 3.94 39.32 -3.76
N PRO A 481 2.82 38.89 -4.38
CA PRO A 481 2.24 37.57 -4.14
C PRO A 481 3.25 36.47 -4.47
N ILE A 482 3.37 35.45 -3.61
CA ILE A 482 4.43 34.43 -3.70
C ILE A 482 3.95 32.97 -3.54
N SER A 483 2.78 32.75 -2.95
CA SER A 483 2.17 31.44 -2.76
C SER A 483 0.65 31.60 -2.67
N LEU A 484 -0.12 30.65 -3.21
CA LEU A 484 -1.58 30.66 -3.16
C LEU A 484 -2.16 29.25 -2.93
N VAL A 485 -3.43 29.21 -2.55
CA VAL A 485 -4.28 28.02 -2.40
C VAL A 485 -5.67 28.32 -2.97
N VAL A 486 -6.39 27.26 -3.37
CA VAL A 486 -7.69 27.31 -4.02
C VAL A 486 -8.61 26.28 -3.34
N ASP A 487 -9.78 26.72 -2.87
CA ASP A 487 -10.80 25.88 -2.23
C ASP A 487 -12.10 26.68 -2.04
N ASP A 488 -13.20 26.07 -1.58
CA ASP A 488 -14.42 26.79 -1.19
C ASP A 488 -14.33 27.33 0.26
N PHE A 489 -13.88 28.58 0.40
CA PHE A 489 -13.74 29.25 1.70
C PHE A 489 -15.06 29.88 2.20
N ASN A 490 -16.17 29.76 1.46
CA ASN A 490 -17.43 30.42 1.77
C ASN A 490 -18.67 29.49 1.83
N ASN A 491 -18.52 28.21 1.51
CA ASN A 491 -19.52 27.15 1.46
C ASN A 491 -20.70 27.44 0.49
N ASP A 492 -20.43 28.11 -0.64
CA ASP A 492 -21.41 28.31 -1.72
C ASP A 492 -21.21 27.39 -2.93
N SER A 493 -20.25 26.47 -2.86
CA SER A 493 -19.86 25.51 -3.90
C SER A 493 -19.18 26.14 -5.13
N HIS A 494 -18.52 27.28 -4.96
CA HIS A 494 -17.61 27.85 -5.94
C HIS A 494 -16.18 27.90 -5.38
N LEU A 495 -15.18 27.79 -6.25
CA LEU A 495 -13.78 27.90 -5.83
C LEU A 495 -13.39 29.38 -5.60
N ASP A 496 -12.89 29.64 -4.40
CA ASP A 496 -12.29 30.90 -3.96
C ASP A 496 -10.75 30.80 -4.04
N ILE A 497 -10.05 31.95 -4.03
CA ILE A 497 -8.58 32.02 -4.06
C ILE A 497 -8.06 32.71 -2.80
N VAL A 498 -7.05 32.14 -2.14
CA VAL A 498 -6.26 32.81 -1.10
C VAL A 498 -4.80 32.91 -1.52
N VAL A 499 -4.26 34.14 -1.57
CA VAL A 499 -2.86 34.41 -1.94
C VAL A 499 -2.14 35.18 -0.83
N VAL A 500 -0.90 34.81 -0.53
CA VAL A 500 -0.06 35.51 0.46
C VAL A 500 0.98 36.42 -0.19
N ASN A 501 1.06 37.65 0.32
CA ASN A 501 1.79 38.75 -0.31
C ASN A 501 3.01 39.14 0.53
N TYR A 502 4.20 38.82 0.02
CA TYR A 502 5.48 39.00 0.67
C TYR A 502 5.76 40.46 1.05
N GLY A 503 5.32 41.43 0.25
CA GLY A 503 5.58 42.86 0.43
C GLY A 503 4.58 43.57 1.34
N THR A 504 3.28 43.27 1.23
CA THR A 504 2.23 43.92 2.05
C THR A 504 2.01 43.26 3.41
N ASN A 505 2.42 42.00 3.60
CA ASN A 505 2.24 41.25 4.86
C ASN A 505 0.75 40.96 5.15
N ASP A 506 0.04 40.51 4.11
CA ASP A 506 -1.34 40.10 4.15
C ASP A 506 -1.59 38.83 3.30
N ALA A 507 -2.63 38.11 3.68
CA ALA A 507 -3.32 37.13 2.85
C ALA A 507 -4.54 37.83 2.23
N ASN A 508 -4.69 37.76 0.91
CA ASN A 508 -5.86 38.29 0.22
C ASN A 508 -6.75 37.14 -0.21
N VAL A 509 -8.05 37.33 0.02
CA VAL A 509 -9.11 36.40 -0.33
C VAL A 509 -9.93 36.99 -1.46
N PHE A 510 -10.10 36.22 -2.54
CA PHE A 510 -10.96 36.54 -3.67
C PHE A 510 -12.07 35.50 -3.72
N LEU A 511 -13.32 35.94 -3.56
CA LEU A 511 -14.47 35.04 -3.58
C LEU A 511 -15.02 34.87 -4.99
N GLY A 512 -15.27 33.64 -5.41
CA GLY A 512 -15.75 33.29 -6.74
C GLY A 512 -17.24 33.60 -6.91
N TYR A 513 -17.63 34.10 -8.09
CA TYR A 513 -19.03 34.19 -8.50
C TYR A 513 -19.53 32.90 -9.19
N GLY A 514 -18.75 31.82 -9.15
CA GLY A 514 -19.05 30.56 -9.83
C GLY A 514 -19.12 30.67 -11.36
N ASN A 515 -18.41 31.65 -11.95
CA ASN A 515 -18.47 31.97 -13.38
C ASN A 515 -17.12 32.45 -13.95
N GLY A 516 -16.01 32.12 -13.27
CA GLY A 516 -14.66 32.54 -13.63
C GLY A 516 -14.33 34.01 -13.28
N SER A 517 -15.24 34.72 -12.60
CA SER A 517 -14.98 36.04 -12.05
C SER A 517 -15.08 36.10 -10.53
N PHE A 518 -14.38 37.06 -9.93
CA PHE A 518 -14.21 37.18 -8.48
C PHE A 518 -14.66 38.53 -7.93
N HIS A 519 -14.93 38.55 -6.63
CA HIS A 519 -15.11 39.76 -5.82
C HIS A 519 -13.82 40.59 -5.69
N ASP A 520 -13.99 41.90 -5.39
CA ASP A 520 -12.89 42.77 -4.92
C ASP A 520 -12.22 42.14 -3.68
N GLU A 521 -10.92 42.36 -3.51
CA GLU A 521 -10.09 41.56 -2.62
C GLU A 521 -10.28 41.90 -1.12
N THR A 522 -10.47 40.87 -0.28
CA THR A 522 -10.54 41.06 1.17
C THR A 522 -9.21 40.70 1.81
N LYS A 523 -8.56 41.67 2.49
CA LYS A 523 -7.19 41.53 3.02
C LYS A 523 -7.16 41.24 4.52
N PHE A 524 -6.39 40.22 4.90
CA PHE A 524 -6.19 39.82 6.29
C PHE A 524 -4.70 39.84 6.61
N SER A 525 -4.29 40.65 7.60
CA SER A 525 -2.86 40.82 7.93
C SER A 525 -2.24 39.53 8.46
N THR A 526 -1.04 39.21 7.99
CA THR A 526 -0.19 38.10 8.45
C THR A 526 0.99 38.64 9.28
N GLY A 527 1.96 37.77 9.61
CA GLY A 527 3.27 38.18 10.08
C GLY A 527 4.11 38.80 8.96
N SER A 528 5.33 39.20 9.29
CA SER A 528 6.22 39.92 8.36
C SER A 528 6.85 39.00 7.33
N ASN A 529 6.68 39.35 6.05
CA ASN A 529 7.18 38.65 4.88
C ASN A 529 6.73 37.17 4.81
N PRO A 530 5.44 36.91 4.53
CA PRO A 530 4.96 35.55 4.32
C PRO A 530 5.69 34.86 3.15
N GLN A 531 5.82 33.53 3.23
CA GLN A 531 6.49 32.70 2.21
C GLN A 531 5.61 31.59 1.66
N PHE A 532 4.82 30.97 2.52
CA PHE A 532 4.07 29.75 2.20
C PHE A 532 2.74 29.77 2.96
N VAL A 533 1.67 29.31 2.30
CA VAL A 533 0.34 29.13 2.89
C VAL A 533 -0.10 27.68 2.74
N ALA A 534 -0.78 27.17 3.77
CA ALA A 534 -1.46 25.89 3.76
C ALA A 534 -2.87 26.03 4.36
N VAL A 535 -3.76 25.10 4.00
CA VAL A 535 -5.17 25.04 4.44
C VAL A 535 -5.40 23.90 5.42
N GLY A 536 -6.48 23.97 6.17
CA GLY A 536 -6.98 22.86 6.97
C GLY A 536 -8.11 23.30 7.90
N ASP A 537 -8.85 22.36 8.47
CA ASP A 537 -9.73 22.64 9.60
C ASP A 537 -8.92 22.50 10.90
N PHE A 538 -8.42 23.62 11.44
CA PHE A 538 -7.65 23.62 12.69
C PHE A 538 -8.54 23.67 13.94
N ASN A 539 -9.87 23.76 13.78
CA ASN A 539 -10.82 24.01 14.86
C ASN A 539 -11.96 22.96 14.98
N ASN A 540 -12.00 22.01 14.04
CA ASN A 540 -12.95 20.91 13.93
C ASN A 540 -14.42 21.38 13.77
N ASP A 541 -14.68 22.52 13.13
CA ASP A 541 -16.02 23.04 12.81
C ASP A 541 -16.44 22.95 11.33
N THR A 542 -15.68 22.22 10.52
CA THR A 542 -15.91 21.89 9.10
C THR A 542 -15.82 23.08 8.14
N ARG A 543 -15.06 24.12 8.52
CA ARG A 543 -14.77 25.30 7.69
C ARG A 543 -13.27 25.48 7.58
N LEU A 544 -12.80 25.94 6.42
CA LEU A 544 -11.37 26.05 6.13
C LEU A 544 -10.74 27.24 6.86
N ASP A 545 -9.74 26.94 7.67
CA ASP A 545 -8.79 27.87 8.23
C ASP A 545 -7.53 27.92 7.35
N ILE A 546 -6.69 28.95 7.51
CA ILE A 546 -5.41 29.07 6.82
C ILE A 546 -4.25 29.25 7.81
N VAL A 547 -3.10 28.67 7.47
CA VAL A 547 -1.82 28.86 8.18
C VAL A 547 -0.76 29.40 7.22
N VAL A 548 -0.02 30.42 7.66
CA VAL A 548 0.96 31.15 6.83
C VAL A 548 2.31 31.24 7.55
N ALA A 549 3.40 30.87 6.89
CA ALA A 549 4.77 31.01 7.43
C ALA A 549 5.37 32.38 7.15
N ASN A 550 5.81 33.10 8.18
CA ASN A 550 6.28 34.49 8.07
C ASN A 550 7.79 34.62 8.35
N TYR A 551 8.56 34.83 7.29
CA TYR A 551 10.02 34.74 7.31
C TYR A 551 10.69 35.74 8.26
N ASN A 552 10.19 36.97 8.38
CA ASN A 552 10.84 38.04 9.16
C ASN A 552 10.22 38.34 10.53
N SER A 553 9.05 37.78 10.86
CA SER A 553 8.51 37.81 12.23
C SER A 553 8.86 36.57 13.06
N ASP A 554 9.45 35.53 12.44
CA ASP A 554 9.83 34.27 13.08
C ASP A 554 8.61 33.56 13.74
N ASP A 555 7.46 33.59 13.04
CA ASP A 555 6.18 32.99 13.47
C ASP A 555 5.35 32.41 12.29
N VAL A 556 4.31 31.63 12.63
CA VAL A 556 3.20 31.31 11.73
C VAL A 556 1.95 32.11 12.12
N SER A 557 1.22 32.62 11.13
CA SER A 557 -0.10 33.23 11.30
C SER A 557 -1.17 32.18 11.05
N VAL A 558 -2.06 31.95 12.01
CA VAL A 558 -3.27 31.15 11.84
C VAL A 558 -4.47 32.08 11.76
N LEU A 559 -5.29 31.96 10.72
CA LEU A 559 -6.49 32.77 10.51
C LEU A 559 -7.69 31.83 10.36
N ILE A 560 -8.75 32.08 11.14
CA ILE A 560 -9.88 31.15 11.28
C ILE A 560 -11.02 31.53 10.36
N GLY A 561 -11.49 30.59 9.56
CA GLY A 561 -12.59 30.77 8.63
C GLY A 561 -13.92 30.93 9.36
N TYR A 562 -14.68 31.97 9.00
CA TYR A 562 -16.09 32.04 9.32
C TYR A 562 -16.97 31.23 8.34
N GLY A 563 -16.38 30.56 7.34
CA GLY A 563 -17.12 29.84 6.27
C GLY A 563 -18.06 30.76 5.51
N ASN A 564 -17.54 31.94 5.15
CA ASN A 564 -18.20 32.97 4.35
C ASN A 564 -17.17 33.84 3.62
N GLY A 565 -15.96 33.30 3.38
CA GLY A 565 -14.84 34.04 2.81
C GLY A 565 -14.16 35.07 3.72
N SER A 566 -14.62 35.22 4.97
CA SER A 566 -13.98 36.12 5.95
C SER A 566 -13.36 35.37 7.11
N PHE A 567 -12.26 35.91 7.65
CA PHE A 567 -11.45 35.27 8.69
C PHE A 567 -11.37 36.08 9.99
N GLU A 568 -11.05 35.41 11.11
CA GLU A 568 -10.59 36.10 12.33
C GLU A 568 -9.31 36.90 12.10
N TYR A 569 -9.05 37.87 12.98
CA TYR A 569 -7.73 38.50 13.06
C TYR A 569 -6.69 37.44 13.45
N GLN A 570 -5.56 37.43 12.75
CA GLN A 570 -4.51 36.43 12.90
C GLN A 570 -4.10 36.12 14.34
N ARG A 571 -3.94 34.83 14.62
CA ARG A 571 -3.31 34.29 15.83
C ARG A 571 -1.89 33.90 15.46
N GLY A 572 -0.92 34.73 15.83
CA GLY A 572 0.51 34.46 15.61
C GLY A 572 1.07 33.48 16.62
N TYR A 573 1.66 32.38 16.15
CA TYR A 573 2.37 31.39 16.96
C TYR A 573 3.85 31.39 16.59
N ALA A 574 4.71 31.75 17.55
CA ALA A 574 6.15 31.84 17.33
C ALA A 574 6.74 30.48 16.90
N THR A 575 7.74 30.53 16.04
CA THR A 575 8.47 29.35 15.54
C THR A 575 9.95 29.45 15.90
N GLY A 576 10.85 28.90 15.08
CA GLY A 576 12.25 29.29 15.04
C GLY A 576 12.46 30.42 14.04
N SER A 577 13.71 30.88 13.91
CA SER A 577 14.01 31.99 12.98
C SER A 577 13.99 31.59 11.50
N HIS A 578 13.35 32.45 10.71
CA HIS A 578 13.14 32.37 9.27
C HIS A 578 12.45 31.07 8.84
N PRO A 579 11.14 30.92 9.18
CA PRO A 579 10.33 29.82 8.69
C PRO A 579 10.15 29.88 7.16
N THR A 580 10.29 28.73 6.50
CA THR A 580 10.30 28.64 5.01
C THR A 580 9.32 27.61 4.43
N SER A 581 8.90 26.61 5.21
CA SER A 581 7.91 25.59 4.80
C SER A 581 7.09 25.14 6.01
N VAL A 582 5.84 24.73 5.77
CA VAL A 582 4.91 24.17 6.76
C VAL A 582 4.37 22.85 6.20
N ALA A 583 4.49 21.77 6.97
CA ALA A 583 3.73 20.56 6.78
C ALA A 583 2.58 20.52 7.81
N VAL A 584 1.41 20.07 7.36
CA VAL A 584 0.17 19.96 8.14
C VAL A 584 -0.26 18.51 8.15
N SER A 585 -0.43 17.92 9.34
CA SER A 585 -0.92 16.55 9.54
C SER A 585 -1.30 16.37 11.00
N ASP A 586 -1.99 15.29 11.36
CA ASP A 586 -1.99 14.82 12.74
C ASP A 586 -0.64 14.14 13.03
N PHE A 587 0.12 14.65 14.01
CA PHE A 587 1.41 14.07 14.45
C PHE A 587 1.28 13.40 15.83
N ASN A 588 0.07 13.33 16.39
CA ASN A 588 -0.19 12.87 17.76
C ASN A 588 -1.33 11.85 17.92
N ASP A 589 -2.01 11.50 16.81
CA ASP A 589 -3.11 10.54 16.69
C ASP A 589 -4.38 10.94 17.48
N ASP A 590 -4.64 12.25 17.68
CA ASP A 590 -5.82 12.76 18.42
C ASP A 590 -6.92 13.44 17.57
N SER A 591 -6.85 13.20 16.25
CA SER A 591 -7.77 13.64 15.20
C SER A 591 -7.84 15.16 15.03
N ARG A 592 -6.65 15.79 15.03
CA ARG A 592 -6.46 17.24 14.87
C ARG A 592 -5.23 17.54 14.05
N LEU A 593 -5.27 18.66 13.34
CA LEU A 593 -4.13 19.11 12.54
C LEU A 593 -3.09 19.83 13.40
N ASP A 594 -1.92 19.22 13.50
CA ASP A 594 -0.68 19.74 14.05
C ASP A 594 0.17 20.39 12.93
N LEU A 595 1.20 21.16 13.30
CA LEU A 595 2.11 21.83 12.35
C LEU A 595 3.57 21.43 12.58
N VAL A 596 4.30 21.17 11.48
CA VAL A 596 5.76 21.07 11.45
C VAL A 596 6.32 22.18 10.55
N VAL A 597 7.08 23.11 11.12
CA VAL A 597 7.59 24.31 10.42
C VAL A 597 9.12 24.26 10.33
N VAL A 598 9.69 24.42 9.13
CA VAL A 598 11.16 24.42 8.89
C VAL A 598 11.73 25.82 9.08
N ASN A 599 12.75 25.99 9.95
CA ASN A 599 13.27 27.31 10.35
C ASN A 599 14.74 27.49 9.92
N SER A 600 14.91 27.89 8.66
CA SER A 600 16.15 27.91 7.89
C SER A 600 17.35 28.61 8.56
N LYS A 601 17.12 29.63 9.39
CA LYS A 601 18.21 30.41 10.04
C LYS A 601 18.53 29.97 11.46
N SER A 602 17.54 29.46 12.19
CA SER A 602 17.75 29.00 13.56
C SER A 602 18.34 27.59 13.64
N ASN A 603 18.17 26.77 12.59
CA ASN A 603 18.59 25.36 12.52
C ASN A 603 17.74 24.46 13.42
N TYR A 604 16.41 24.65 13.34
CA TYR A 604 15.40 23.86 14.04
C TYR A 604 14.20 23.59 13.12
N VAL A 605 13.48 22.50 13.37
CA VAL A 605 12.04 22.43 13.09
C VAL A 605 11.25 22.85 14.33
N SER A 606 10.10 23.47 14.13
CA SER A 606 9.17 23.82 15.20
C SER A 606 7.95 22.94 15.05
N VAL A 607 7.60 22.20 16.11
CA VAL A 607 6.38 21.38 16.16
C VAL A 607 5.37 22.09 17.04
N LEU A 608 4.17 22.31 16.52
CA LEU A 608 3.09 23.01 17.21
C LEU A 608 1.84 22.11 17.19
N LEU A 609 1.42 21.62 18.37
CA LEU A 609 0.30 20.68 18.48
C LEU A 609 -1.04 21.40 18.58
N GLY A 610 -2.04 20.96 17.84
CA GLY A 610 -3.36 21.57 17.72
C GLY A 610 -4.30 21.19 18.87
N TYR A 611 -4.96 22.18 19.47
CA TYR A 611 -6.01 21.94 20.47
C TYR A 611 -7.42 21.76 19.88
N GLY A 612 -7.56 21.71 18.54
CA GLY A 612 -8.85 21.47 17.88
C GLY A 612 -9.83 22.62 18.13
N ASN A 613 -9.29 23.84 18.09
CA ASN A 613 -10.00 25.11 18.27
C ASN A 613 -9.24 26.29 17.62
N ALA A 614 -8.37 25.97 16.65
CA ALA A 614 -7.38 26.85 16.03
C ALA A 614 -6.56 27.65 17.07
N SER A 615 -6.12 26.93 18.10
CA SER A 615 -4.99 27.34 18.92
C SER A 615 -4.04 26.18 19.14
N PHE A 616 -2.76 26.51 19.23
CA PHE A 616 -1.67 25.55 19.28
C PHE A 616 -0.92 25.61 20.60
N ALA A 617 -0.28 24.51 20.96
CA ALA A 617 0.76 24.48 21.97
C ALA A 617 1.91 25.44 21.61
N GLY A 618 2.66 25.89 22.62
CA GLY A 618 3.91 26.60 22.37
C GLY A 618 4.90 25.70 21.61
N PRO A 619 5.70 26.25 20.69
CA PRO A 619 6.53 25.45 19.79
C PRO A 619 7.50 24.56 20.57
N VAL A 620 7.52 23.28 20.23
CA VAL A 620 8.60 22.37 20.62
C VAL A 620 9.65 22.41 19.52
N TRP A 621 10.79 23.03 19.80
CA TRP A 621 11.88 23.16 18.84
C TRP A 621 12.78 21.92 18.85
N TYR A 622 12.89 21.23 17.73
CA TYR A 622 13.84 20.13 17.54
C TYR A 622 15.00 20.59 16.67
N LEU A 623 16.21 20.46 17.20
CA LEU A 623 17.44 20.89 16.54
C LEU A 623 17.64 20.08 15.25
N THR A 624 18.06 20.73 14.16
CA THR A 624 18.42 20.08 12.89
C THR A 624 19.93 20.20 12.63
N GLY A 625 20.38 19.90 11.42
CA GLY A 625 21.62 20.44 10.89
C GLY A 625 21.48 21.91 10.47
N THR A 626 22.58 22.47 9.97
CA THR A 626 22.70 23.89 9.63
C THR A 626 22.06 24.18 8.27
N THR A 627 21.23 25.22 8.24
CA THR A 627 20.42 25.63 7.09
C THR A 627 19.50 24.50 6.59
N PRO A 628 18.49 24.10 7.39
CA PRO A 628 17.44 23.21 6.91
C PRO A 628 16.59 23.92 5.84
N GLN A 629 16.18 23.19 4.81
CA GLN A 629 15.42 23.76 3.67
C GLN A 629 14.01 23.18 3.54
N SER A 630 13.92 21.86 3.34
CA SER A 630 12.68 21.12 3.12
C SER A 630 12.43 20.10 4.23
N VAL A 631 11.17 19.71 4.40
CA VAL A 631 10.73 18.62 5.29
C VAL A 631 9.96 17.59 4.48
N GLY A 632 10.26 16.31 4.71
CA GLY A 632 9.45 15.16 4.32
C GLY A 632 8.88 14.46 5.57
N VAL A 633 7.71 13.85 5.42
CA VAL A 633 6.94 13.19 6.48
C VAL A 633 6.65 11.74 6.06
N GLY A 634 6.75 10.78 6.99
CA GLY A 634 6.46 9.36 6.75
C GLY A 634 6.96 8.48 7.89
N ASP A 635 6.64 7.18 7.90
CA ASP A 635 7.14 6.23 8.92
C ASP A 635 8.53 5.68 8.52
N PHE A 636 9.60 6.26 9.07
CA PHE A 636 10.98 5.85 8.80
C PHE A 636 11.46 4.71 9.72
N ASN A 637 10.67 4.30 10.73
CA ASN A 637 11.08 3.34 11.74
C ASN A 637 10.25 2.04 11.79
N ASN A 638 9.10 2.02 11.10
CA ASN A 638 8.06 0.99 11.05
C ASN A 638 7.31 0.81 12.39
N ASP A 639 6.97 1.91 13.08
CA ASP A 639 6.10 1.86 14.26
C ASP A 639 4.66 2.39 14.09
N ARG A 640 4.26 2.70 12.83
CA ARG A 640 2.98 3.29 12.39
C ARG A 640 2.76 4.73 12.84
N ARG A 641 3.82 5.53 12.93
CA ARG A 641 3.77 6.96 13.28
C ARG A 641 4.53 7.83 12.30
N LEU A 642 4.17 9.10 12.25
CA LEU A 642 4.83 10.08 11.39
C LEU A 642 6.17 10.53 11.99
N ASP A 643 7.24 10.03 11.41
CA ASP A 643 8.60 10.54 11.56
C ASP A 643 8.83 11.70 10.56
N ILE A 644 9.89 12.49 10.76
CA ILE A 644 10.27 13.58 9.85
C ILE A 644 11.74 13.55 9.44
N VAL A 645 11.99 13.86 8.16
CA VAL A 645 13.33 13.96 7.56
C VAL A 645 13.57 15.38 7.04
N ILE A 646 14.77 15.91 7.31
CA ILE A 646 15.17 17.28 6.96
C ILE A 646 16.56 17.29 6.29
N THR A 647 16.68 18.01 5.18
CA THR A 647 17.93 18.24 4.44
C THR A 647 18.66 19.49 4.95
N ASN A 648 19.92 19.35 5.38
CA ASN A 648 20.68 20.44 6.00
C ASN A 648 21.85 20.89 5.11
N SER A 649 21.61 21.90 4.27
CA SER A 649 22.50 22.23 3.16
C SER A 649 23.90 22.70 3.60
N PHE A 650 24.08 23.23 4.81
CA PHE A 650 25.36 23.78 5.28
C PHE A 650 26.10 22.91 6.30
N SER A 651 25.48 21.87 6.87
CA SER A 651 26.17 20.92 7.77
C SER A 651 26.49 19.56 7.18
N ASN A 652 26.15 19.32 5.91
CA ASN A 652 26.58 18.15 5.14
C ASN A 652 26.01 16.82 5.70
N ASP A 653 24.75 16.88 6.14
CA ASP A 653 24.00 15.77 6.71
C ASP A 653 22.48 15.91 6.54
N VAL A 654 21.76 14.80 6.71
CA VAL A 654 20.32 14.79 6.96
C VAL A 654 20.04 14.57 8.45
N SER A 655 18.94 15.17 8.92
CA SER A 655 18.40 14.95 10.26
C SER A 655 17.14 14.10 10.13
N VAL A 656 17.11 12.94 10.80
CA VAL A 656 15.88 12.15 10.98
C VAL A 656 15.46 12.23 12.43
N LEU A 657 14.18 12.53 12.67
CA LEU A 657 13.58 12.68 13.99
C LEU A 657 12.39 11.73 14.06
N PHE A 658 12.44 10.77 14.98
CA PHE A 658 11.41 9.74 15.10
C PHE A 658 10.25 10.23 15.98
N GLY A 659 9.01 10.08 15.53
CA GLY A 659 7.79 10.50 16.22
C GLY A 659 7.37 9.47 17.29
N TYR A 660 7.01 9.93 18.48
CA TYR A 660 6.56 9.04 19.56
C TYR A 660 5.05 8.73 19.54
N GLY A 661 4.32 9.12 18.48
CA GLY A 661 2.85 9.00 18.39
C GLY A 661 2.14 9.78 19.49
N ASN A 662 2.57 11.03 19.69
CA ASN A 662 2.04 11.97 20.69
C ASN A 662 2.48 13.42 20.40
N GLY A 663 2.85 13.73 19.15
CA GLY A 663 3.34 15.05 18.74
C GLY A 663 4.73 15.43 19.24
N SER A 664 5.41 14.55 20.00
CA SER A 664 6.80 14.73 20.39
C SER A 664 7.72 13.78 19.63
N PHE A 665 8.87 14.30 19.23
CA PHE A 665 9.90 13.57 18.49
C PHE A 665 11.12 13.24 19.37
N ALA A 666 11.93 12.29 18.93
CA ALA A 666 13.25 12.00 19.46
C ALA A 666 14.25 13.15 19.17
N ASP A 667 15.36 13.18 19.92
CA ASP A 667 16.54 13.96 19.52
C ASP A 667 16.99 13.54 18.11
N GLN A 668 17.31 14.52 17.25
CA GLN A 668 17.71 14.25 15.86
C GLN A 668 18.86 13.22 15.78
N VAL A 669 18.66 12.18 14.98
CA VAL A 669 19.78 11.33 14.56
C VAL A 669 20.31 11.88 13.25
N ARG A 670 21.56 12.36 13.30
CA ARG A 670 22.24 13.02 12.19
C ARG A 670 23.07 12.01 11.42
N TYR A 671 22.85 11.96 10.11
CA TYR A 671 23.59 11.08 9.22
C TYR A 671 24.41 11.91 8.26
N LEU A 672 25.73 11.88 8.45
CA LEU A 672 26.70 12.53 7.57
C LEU A 672 26.50 12.01 6.14
N THR A 673 26.27 12.93 5.22
CA THR A 673 26.08 12.62 3.79
C THR A 673 27.35 12.97 3.02
N GLY A 674 27.33 14.08 2.31
CA GLY A 674 28.43 14.71 1.61
C GLY A 674 28.25 16.23 1.66
N SER A 675 29.17 16.96 1.05
CA SER A 675 29.12 18.42 1.01
C SER A 675 27.89 18.92 0.22
N TYR A 676 27.09 19.78 0.85
CA TYR A 676 25.90 20.42 0.30
C TYR A 676 24.85 19.41 -0.21
N PRO A 677 24.14 18.69 0.70
CA PRO A 677 23.03 17.82 0.34
C PRO A 677 21.90 18.65 -0.29
N TYR A 678 21.43 18.22 -1.46
CA TYR A 678 20.56 19.02 -2.34
C TYR A 678 19.18 18.39 -2.53
N SER A 679 19.12 17.11 -2.88
CA SER A 679 17.88 16.35 -3.10
C SER A 679 17.93 14.99 -2.37
N VAL A 680 16.79 14.58 -1.82
CA VAL A 680 16.58 13.35 -1.05
C VAL A 680 15.44 12.55 -1.66
N ALA A 681 15.56 11.22 -1.66
CA ALA A 681 14.49 10.28 -1.97
C ALA A 681 14.52 9.08 -1.00
N VAL A 682 13.45 8.30 -0.98
CA VAL A 682 13.15 7.29 0.04
C VAL A 682 12.64 6.01 -0.64
N GLY A 683 13.00 4.84 -0.11
CA GLY A 683 12.52 3.54 -0.59
C GLY A 683 13.23 2.38 0.09
N ASP A 684 12.75 1.15 -0.04
CA ASP A 684 13.43 -0.04 0.51
C ASP A 684 14.48 -0.57 -0.49
N PHE A 685 15.75 -0.23 -0.29
CA PHE A 685 16.85 -0.66 -1.17
C PHE A 685 17.38 -2.06 -0.82
N ASN A 686 16.85 -2.69 0.23
CA ASN A 686 17.35 -3.98 0.74
C ASN A 686 16.26 -5.03 0.97
N ASN A 687 15.08 -4.82 0.39
CA ASN A 687 13.89 -5.69 0.39
C ASN A 687 13.58 -6.25 1.80
N ASN A 688 13.67 -5.38 2.82
CA ASN A 688 13.49 -5.71 4.24
C ASN A 688 12.20 -5.11 4.86
N THR A 689 11.35 -4.49 4.03
CA THR A 689 10.11 -3.75 4.34
C THR A 689 10.27 -2.45 5.13
N ARG A 690 11.48 -1.87 5.23
CA ARG A 690 11.72 -0.57 5.85
C ARG A 690 12.21 0.48 4.86
N LEU A 691 11.85 1.73 5.11
CA LEU A 691 12.30 2.86 4.30
C LEU A 691 13.79 3.17 4.56
N ASP A 692 14.62 2.96 3.54
CA ASP A 692 15.99 3.49 3.45
C ASP A 692 15.96 4.91 2.83
N ILE A 693 17.05 5.67 2.97
CA ILE A 693 17.15 7.06 2.46
C ILE A 693 18.33 7.18 1.48
N VAL A 694 18.11 7.84 0.34
CA VAL A 694 19.18 8.24 -0.60
C VAL A 694 19.30 9.77 -0.67
N VAL A 695 20.54 10.28 -0.67
CA VAL A 695 20.81 11.73 -0.71
C VAL A 695 21.88 12.06 -1.75
N THR A 696 21.63 13.10 -2.55
CA THR A 696 22.58 13.69 -3.50
C THR A 696 23.30 14.87 -2.89
N ASN A 697 24.62 14.98 -3.14
CA ASN A 697 25.48 15.99 -2.52
C ASN A 697 26.24 16.75 -3.61
N TYR A 698 25.95 18.05 -3.73
CA TYR A 698 26.37 18.90 -4.84
C TYR A 698 27.90 19.10 -4.87
N ASP A 699 28.49 19.50 -3.74
CA ASP A 699 29.89 19.92 -3.63
C ASP A 699 30.86 18.73 -3.49
N SER A 700 30.40 17.57 -3.02
CA SER A 700 31.23 16.36 -2.85
C SER A 700 31.06 15.31 -3.94
N TYR A 701 30.24 15.59 -4.96
CA TYR A 701 30.21 14.83 -6.21
C TYR A 701 29.84 13.35 -6.02
N ASN A 702 28.88 13.07 -5.13
CA ASN A 702 28.53 11.72 -4.72
C ASN A 702 27.08 11.56 -4.23
N VAL A 703 26.55 10.36 -4.47
CA VAL A 703 25.36 9.83 -3.82
C VAL A 703 25.77 9.14 -2.51
N ILE A 704 24.89 9.16 -1.52
CA ILE A 704 24.98 8.27 -0.36
C ILE A 704 23.65 7.56 -0.14
N ILE A 705 23.71 6.25 0.12
CA ILE A 705 22.55 5.47 0.60
C ILE A 705 22.73 5.19 2.08
N LEU A 706 21.76 5.61 2.87
CA LEU A 706 21.61 5.36 4.29
C LEU A 706 20.62 4.20 4.45
N LEU A 707 21.14 3.02 4.82
CA LEU A 707 20.32 1.82 5.01
C LEU A 707 19.81 1.71 6.44
N GLN A 708 18.51 1.57 6.62
CA GLN A 708 17.86 1.38 7.91
C GLN A 708 18.29 0.04 8.55
N TYR A 709 18.33 0.01 9.86
CA TYR A 709 18.52 -1.20 10.66
C TYR A 709 17.86 -1.03 12.02
N TYR A 710 16.99 -1.99 12.38
CA TYR A 710 16.40 -2.16 13.71
C TYR A 710 15.97 -0.87 14.43
N GLY A 711 14.74 -0.40 14.16
CA GLY A 711 14.14 0.74 14.86
C GLY A 711 14.67 2.08 14.36
N GLY A 712 14.46 2.37 13.07
CA GLY A 712 14.75 3.67 12.45
C GLY A 712 16.23 4.01 12.24
N PHE A 713 17.17 3.46 13.02
CA PHE A 713 18.58 3.85 12.89
C PHE A 713 19.14 3.51 11.50
N PHE A 714 19.86 4.44 10.87
CA PHE A 714 20.54 4.20 9.60
C PHE A 714 22.03 3.87 9.80
N LYS A 715 22.57 2.96 8.98
CA LYS A 715 24.00 2.59 8.98
C LYS A 715 24.84 3.73 8.40
N ASN A 716 26.14 3.74 8.68
CA ASN A 716 27.10 4.59 7.94
C ASN A 716 26.90 4.35 6.44
N GLY A 717 26.47 5.40 5.73
CA GLY A 717 25.95 5.23 4.38
C GLY A 717 27.01 4.82 3.37
N MET A 718 26.61 4.02 2.38
CA MET A 718 27.49 3.64 1.29
C MET A 718 27.53 4.76 0.25
N THR A 719 28.74 5.25 0.02
CA THR A 719 29.01 6.40 -0.85
C THR A 719 29.39 5.95 -2.26
N TYR A 720 28.72 6.52 -3.25
CA TYR A 720 28.96 6.25 -4.66
C TYR A 720 29.35 7.55 -5.37
N ALA A 721 30.54 7.57 -5.96
CA ALA A 721 31.14 8.79 -6.51
C ALA A 721 30.77 8.98 -7.99
N SER A 722 30.27 10.17 -8.32
CA SER A 722 29.79 10.55 -9.66
C SER A 722 30.83 11.29 -10.52
N GLY A 723 32.04 11.47 -9.98
CA GLY A 723 33.17 12.13 -10.65
C GLY A 723 33.26 13.63 -10.36
N VAL A 724 34.48 14.15 -10.30
CA VAL A 724 34.75 15.54 -9.86
C VAL A 724 34.06 16.56 -10.77
N GLY A 725 33.28 17.47 -10.19
CA GLY A 725 32.52 18.49 -10.93
C GLY A 725 31.17 18.02 -11.46
N SER A 726 30.59 16.96 -10.88
CA SER A 726 29.27 16.43 -11.27
C SER A 726 28.09 17.27 -10.76
N GLU A 727 28.24 18.03 -9.68
CA GLU A 727 27.27 19.01 -9.16
C GLU A 727 25.83 18.46 -9.09
N LEU A 728 25.64 17.34 -8.38
CA LEU A 728 24.39 16.58 -8.38
C LEU A 728 23.21 17.44 -7.91
N ARG A 729 22.10 17.45 -8.68
CA ARG A 729 20.89 18.24 -8.35
C ARG A 729 19.64 17.44 -8.02
N TYR A 730 19.53 16.21 -8.49
CA TYR A 730 18.31 15.42 -8.30
C TYR A 730 18.60 13.94 -8.25
N VAL A 731 17.79 13.23 -7.46
CA VAL A 731 17.70 11.77 -7.42
C VAL A 731 16.24 11.35 -7.48
N ALA A 732 15.98 10.29 -8.25
CA ALA A 732 14.75 9.52 -8.15
C ALA A 732 15.09 8.02 -8.05
N VAL A 733 14.14 7.25 -7.52
CA VAL A 733 14.29 5.82 -7.23
C VAL A 733 13.10 5.05 -7.76
N THR A 734 13.38 3.87 -8.31
CA THR A 734 12.41 2.91 -8.88
C THR A 734 13.18 1.64 -9.24
N ASP A 735 12.52 0.52 -9.45
CA ASP A 735 13.10 -0.55 -10.25
C ASP A 735 13.20 -0.08 -11.72
N MET A 736 14.42 -0.02 -12.28
CA MET A 736 14.63 0.41 -13.68
C MET A 736 14.93 -0.75 -14.62
N ASN A 737 15.26 -1.94 -14.11
CA ASN A 737 15.63 -3.10 -14.89
C ASN A 737 14.58 -4.24 -14.86
N ASN A 738 13.50 -4.07 -14.09
CA ASN A 738 12.43 -5.03 -13.81
C ASN A 738 12.98 -6.32 -13.18
N ASP A 739 13.75 -6.20 -12.09
CA ASP A 739 14.29 -7.34 -11.33
C ASP A 739 13.86 -7.43 -9.84
N ASP A 740 12.79 -6.70 -9.49
CA ASP A 740 12.13 -6.60 -8.18
C ASP A 740 12.98 -5.89 -7.10
N ARG A 741 13.84 -4.96 -7.50
CA ARG A 741 14.80 -4.27 -6.62
C ARG A 741 14.94 -2.80 -7.03
N LEU A 742 14.96 -1.90 -6.04
CA LEU A 742 15.06 -0.46 -6.32
C LEU A 742 16.48 -0.07 -6.80
N ASP A 743 16.52 0.61 -7.95
CA ASP A 743 17.66 1.30 -8.54
C ASP A 743 17.64 2.80 -8.19
N ILE A 744 18.76 3.50 -8.45
CA ILE A 744 18.88 4.95 -8.26
C ILE A 744 19.38 5.61 -9.55
N MET A 745 18.71 6.68 -10.01
CA MET A 745 19.23 7.55 -11.09
C MET A 745 19.48 8.98 -10.57
N VAL A 746 20.55 9.59 -11.10
CA VAL A 746 21.09 10.87 -10.65
C VAL A 746 21.24 11.85 -11.81
N ALA A 747 20.80 13.10 -11.61
CA ALA A 747 21.10 14.22 -12.50
C ALA A 747 22.47 14.85 -12.13
N ASN A 748 23.52 14.55 -12.90
CA ASN A 748 24.86 15.13 -12.72
C ASN A 748 25.00 16.39 -13.58
N TYR A 749 24.50 17.52 -13.05
CA TYR A 749 24.43 18.82 -13.71
C TYR A 749 25.77 19.29 -14.28
N GLY A 750 26.84 19.27 -13.49
CA GLY A 750 28.13 19.85 -13.87
C GLY A 750 28.90 19.03 -14.91
N THR A 751 28.84 17.69 -14.82
CA THR A 751 29.47 16.79 -15.80
C THR A 751 28.67 16.62 -17.08
N ASN A 752 27.42 17.11 -17.14
CA ASN A 752 26.51 16.93 -18.27
C ASN A 752 26.24 15.44 -18.54
N SER A 753 25.75 14.76 -17.51
CA SER A 753 25.47 13.32 -17.58
C SER A 753 24.38 12.87 -16.61
N LEU A 754 23.68 11.82 -16.98
CA LEU A 754 22.97 10.96 -16.02
C LEU A 754 23.94 9.94 -15.44
N GLY A 755 23.56 9.31 -14.35
CA GLY A 755 24.14 8.01 -14.06
C GLY A 755 23.31 7.16 -13.11
N ILE A 756 23.31 5.85 -13.38
CA ILE A 756 22.46 4.84 -12.73
C ILE A 756 23.30 4.00 -11.78
N LEU A 757 22.74 3.70 -10.62
CA LEU A 757 23.27 2.74 -9.67
C LEU A 757 22.27 1.58 -9.61
N PHE A 758 22.63 0.44 -10.19
CA PHE A 758 21.77 -0.74 -10.18
C PHE A 758 21.83 -1.45 -8.82
N GLY A 759 20.67 -1.76 -8.27
CA GLY A 759 20.48 -2.39 -6.98
C GLY A 759 20.95 -3.85 -6.93
N HIS A 760 21.26 -4.31 -5.72
CA HIS A 760 21.44 -5.73 -5.44
C HIS A 760 20.34 -6.31 -4.54
N GLY A 761 19.34 -5.51 -4.15
CA GLY A 761 18.24 -5.93 -3.25
C GLY A 761 18.74 -6.33 -1.86
N ASN A 762 19.89 -5.78 -1.47
CA ASN A 762 20.54 -5.97 -0.17
C ASN A 762 21.15 -4.65 0.34
N GLY A 763 20.72 -3.53 -0.26
CA GLY A 763 21.18 -2.18 0.02
C GLY A 763 22.52 -1.80 -0.60
N THR A 764 23.26 -2.75 -1.19
CA THR A 764 24.43 -2.44 -2.02
C THR A 764 24.03 -2.26 -3.48
N PHE A 765 24.78 -1.42 -4.19
CA PHE A 765 24.58 -1.09 -5.60
C PHE A 765 25.87 -1.30 -6.41
N LEU A 766 25.74 -1.42 -7.73
CA LEU A 766 26.86 -1.28 -8.67
C LEU A 766 27.45 0.14 -8.66
N ASN A 767 28.70 0.27 -9.14
CA ASN A 767 29.29 1.57 -9.42
C ASN A 767 28.47 2.30 -10.50
N GLN A 768 28.30 3.61 -10.35
CA GLN A 768 27.43 4.40 -11.20
C GLN A 768 27.80 4.29 -12.70
N VAL A 769 26.86 3.85 -13.52
CA VAL A 769 27.02 3.79 -14.98
C VAL A 769 26.64 5.17 -15.55
N ILE A 770 27.62 5.87 -16.12
CA ILE A 770 27.47 7.26 -16.58
C ILE A 770 27.00 7.31 -18.03
N MET A 771 25.94 8.09 -18.29
CA MET A 771 25.38 8.33 -19.62
C MET A 771 25.52 9.82 -19.97
N SER A 772 26.26 10.15 -21.02
CA SER A 772 26.53 11.54 -21.42
C SER A 772 25.30 12.18 -22.06
N THR A 773 24.79 13.26 -21.48
CA THR A 773 23.61 13.99 -21.98
C THR A 773 23.92 15.06 -23.03
N GLY A 774 25.18 15.16 -23.46
CA GLY A 774 25.64 16.14 -24.45
C GLY A 774 26.15 17.44 -23.82
N SER A 775 27.03 18.14 -24.52
CA SER A 775 27.75 19.30 -23.99
C SER A 775 26.84 20.49 -23.65
N GLN A 776 26.96 21.03 -22.44
CA GLN A 776 26.18 22.16 -21.92
C GLN A 776 24.69 21.86 -21.69
N SER A 777 24.28 20.59 -21.67
CA SER A 777 22.90 20.20 -21.35
C SER A 777 22.50 20.48 -19.90
N HIS A 778 23.40 20.24 -18.94
CA HIS A 778 23.17 20.50 -17.52
C HIS A 778 21.86 19.87 -16.98
N PRO A 779 21.78 18.52 -16.90
CA PRO A 779 20.60 17.83 -16.38
C PRO A 779 20.33 18.25 -14.93
N SER A 780 19.06 18.54 -14.64
CA SER A 780 18.66 19.23 -13.42
C SER A 780 17.60 18.48 -12.62
N TYR A 781 16.64 17.84 -13.30
CA TYR A 781 15.57 17.01 -12.72
C TYR A 781 15.31 15.82 -13.64
N LEU A 782 14.82 14.70 -13.11
CA LEU A 782 14.45 13.51 -13.89
C LEU A 782 13.25 12.79 -13.28
N THR A 783 12.52 12.03 -14.09
CA THR A 783 11.35 11.23 -13.70
C THR A 783 11.23 9.96 -14.55
N PHE A 784 10.37 9.01 -14.15
CA PHE A 784 10.25 7.67 -14.76
C PHE A 784 8.83 7.39 -15.27
N GLY A 785 8.72 6.60 -16.34
CA GLY A 785 7.43 6.20 -16.88
C GLY A 785 7.53 5.33 -18.13
N TYR A 786 6.41 4.79 -18.58
CA TYR A 786 6.32 3.98 -19.80
C TYR A 786 6.08 4.89 -21.01
N PHE A 787 7.16 5.39 -21.62
CA PHE A 787 7.11 6.47 -22.63
C PHE A 787 7.08 5.97 -24.09
N ASN A 788 6.82 4.68 -24.35
CA ASN A 788 7.09 4.08 -25.68
C ASN A 788 6.29 2.81 -26.11
N ASP A 789 5.21 2.42 -25.40
CA ASP A 789 4.46 1.13 -25.54
C ASP A 789 5.20 -0.18 -25.16
N ASP A 790 6.51 -0.21 -24.96
CA ASP A 790 7.29 -1.46 -24.87
C ASP A 790 7.26 -2.17 -23.50
N SER A 791 6.53 -1.59 -22.54
CA SER A 791 6.36 -2.06 -21.15
C SER A 791 7.64 -2.12 -20.31
N GLN A 792 8.74 -1.50 -20.77
CA GLN A 792 9.90 -1.19 -19.94
C GLN A 792 9.80 0.22 -19.38
N LEU A 793 10.32 0.44 -18.17
CA LEU A 793 10.36 1.76 -17.58
C LEU A 793 11.46 2.60 -18.26
N ASP A 794 11.06 3.73 -18.83
CA ASP A 794 11.90 4.74 -19.46
C ASP A 794 12.14 5.93 -18.52
N VAL A 795 12.97 6.88 -18.96
CA VAL A 795 13.40 8.05 -18.18
C VAL A 795 13.19 9.34 -18.96
N ALA A 796 12.74 10.39 -18.28
CA ALA A 796 12.65 11.73 -18.83
C ALA A 796 13.50 12.71 -18.02
N VAL A 797 14.17 13.65 -18.72
CA VAL A 797 15.24 14.47 -18.11
C VAL A 797 15.14 15.93 -18.52
N ALA A 798 15.04 16.82 -17.54
CA ALA A 798 15.03 18.27 -17.69
C ALA A 798 16.45 18.86 -17.73
N TYR A 799 16.75 19.66 -18.75
CA TYR A 799 18.06 20.23 -19.03
C TYR A 799 18.09 21.75 -18.93
N ASN A 800 18.72 22.25 -17.86
CA ASN A 800 18.76 23.67 -17.54
C ASN A 800 19.67 24.48 -18.49
N GLY A 801 20.58 23.82 -19.22
CA GLY A 801 21.57 24.47 -20.09
C GLY A 801 21.26 24.41 -21.59
N THR A 802 20.40 23.48 -22.02
CA THR A 802 19.92 23.36 -23.41
C THR A 802 18.43 23.64 -23.59
N ASN A 803 17.72 24.02 -22.52
CA ASN A 803 16.30 24.38 -22.52
C ASN A 803 15.42 23.31 -23.16
N ASN A 804 15.55 22.07 -22.70
CA ASN A 804 14.80 20.94 -23.25
C ASN A 804 14.50 19.87 -22.20
N VAL A 805 13.55 19.01 -22.55
CA VAL A 805 13.41 17.67 -21.99
C VAL A 805 13.73 16.66 -23.09
N ASP A 806 14.56 15.67 -22.77
CA ASP A 806 14.72 14.49 -23.63
C ASP A 806 14.21 13.24 -22.92
N ILE A 807 13.59 12.37 -23.70
CA ILE A 807 13.26 11.00 -23.31
C ILE A 807 14.49 10.11 -23.54
N TRP A 808 14.77 9.26 -22.57
CA TRP A 808 15.81 8.25 -22.55
C TRP A 808 15.13 6.89 -22.53
N LEU A 809 15.15 6.18 -23.66
CA LEU A 809 14.47 4.89 -23.77
C LEU A 809 15.36 3.74 -23.32
N ARG A 810 14.80 2.79 -22.59
CA ARG A 810 15.54 1.62 -22.09
C ARG A 810 15.85 0.65 -23.23
N ASN A 811 17.15 0.43 -23.48
CA ASN A 811 17.60 -0.63 -24.37
C ASN A 811 17.81 -1.95 -23.61
N GLY A 812 17.63 -3.08 -24.30
CA GLY A 812 17.73 -4.44 -23.76
C GLY A 812 19.13 -4.90 -23.31
N ASN A 813 20.02 -3.98 -22.91
CA ASN A 813 21.27 -4.24 -22.18
C ASN A 813 21.33 -3.42 -20.87
N GLU A 814 20.19 -3.17 -20.22
CA GLU A 814 20.10 -2.44 -18.93
C GLU A 814 20.66 -1.00 -19.01
N LEU A 815 20.55 -0.34 -20.17
CA LEU A 815 21.05 1.03 -20.37
C LEU A 815 20.03 1.85 -21.17
N PHE A 816 19.97 3.15 -20.91
CA PHE A 816 19.06 4.02 -21.62
C PHE A 816 19.75 4.72 -22.81
N VAL A 817 18.97 5.05 -23.83
CA VAL A 817 19.43 5.75 -25.03
C VAL A 817 18.55 6.97 -25.25
N GLN A 818 19.18 8.15 -25.26
CA GLN A 818 18.55 9.41 -25.63
C GLN A 818 17.81 9.29 -26.97
N GLN A 819 16.50 9.51 -26.99
CA GLN A 819 15.74 9.68 -28.22
C GLN A 819 16.26 10.91 -28.95
N THR A 820 16.76 10.73 -30.17
CA THR A 820 17.24 11.84 -31.02
C THR A 820 16.17 12.38 -31.96
N SER A 821 14.92 11.93 -31.81
CA SER A 821 13.81 12.20 -32.72
C SER A 821 13.11 13.52 -32.38
N ASP A 822 12.65 13.64 -31.13
CA ASP A 822 11.67 14.65 -30.71
C ASP A 822 12.18 15.43 -29.49
N ILE A 823 13.11 16.36 -29.75
CA ILE A 823 13.67 17.25 -28.72
C ILE A 823 12.63 18.34 -28.41
N LEU A 824 11.87 18.18 -27.33
CA LEU A 824 11.01 19.23 -26.78
C LEU A 824 11.89 20.38 -26.27
N ARG A 825 12.04 21.42 -27.09
CA ARG A 825 12.81 22.63 -26.77
C ARG A 825 11.89 23.74 -26.31
N PHE A 826 12.07 24.13 -25.07
CA PHE A 826 11.34 25.23 -24.45
C PHE A 826 12.05 26.56 -24.70
N VAL A 827 11.33 27.67 -24.54
CA VAL A 827 11.90 29.02 -24.62
C VAL A 827 12.96 29.22 -23.51
N SER A 828 12.74 28.64 -22.33
CA SER A 828 13.56 28.81 -21.13
C SER A 828 13.97 27.48 -20.48
N ALA A 829 14.63 27.54 -19.32
CA ALA A 829 15.32 26.40 -18.73
C ALA A 829 14.38 25.58 -17.81
N PRO A 830 14.18 24.27 -18.03
CA PRO A 830 13.34 23.49 -17.14
C PRO A 830 13.91 23.31 -15.73
N LEU A 831 13.01 23.29 -14.73
CA LEU A 831 13.29 23.38 -13.29
C LEU A 831 12.47 22.39 -12.43
N ALA A 832 11.65 21.54 -13.04
CA ALA A 832 11.09 20.34 -12.41
C ALA A 832 10.72 19.31 -13.50
N ILE A 833 10.61 18.05 -13.11
CA ILE A 833 9.78 17.06 -13.81
C ILE A 833 9.07 16.15 -12.79
N VAL A 834 7.85 15.72 -13.13
CA VAL A 834 7.13 14.58 -12.53
C VAL A 834 6.48 13.77 -13.66
N SER A 835 6.11 12.51 -13.40
CA SER A 835 5.31 11.71 -14.32
C SER A 835 4.52 10.62 -13.61
N GLY A 836 3.44 10.18 -14.26
CA GLY A 836 2.54 9.11 -13.83
C GLY A 836 1.68 8.67 -15.01
N ASP A 837 0.92 7.59 -14.88
CA ASP A 837 -0.16 7.25 -15.83
C ASP A 837 -1.31 8.24 -15.58
N LEU A 838 -1.30 9.35 -16.32
CA LEU A 838 -2.18 10.49 -16.04
C LEU A 838 -3.50 10.35 -16.81
N ASN A 839 -3.48 9.64 -17.93
CA ASN A 839 -4.63 9.33 -18.77
C ASN A 839 -5.32 7.99 -18.46
N ASN A 840 -4.68 7.11 -17.69
CA ASN A 840 -5.14 5.74 -17.43
C ASN A 840 -5.16 4.85 -18.70
N ASP A 841 -4.26 5.09 -19.67
CA ASP A 841 -4.10 4.24 -20.88
C ASP A 841 -2.94 3.23 -20.80
N GLY A 842 -2.10 3.32 -19.76
CA GLY A 842 -0.96 2.43 -19.53
C GLY A 842 0.40 3.01 -19.96
N ARG A 843 0.42 4.24 -20.48
CA ARG A 843 1.63 5.06 -20.66
C ARG A 843 1.72 6.10 -19.54
N PHE A 844 2.80 6.89 -19.47
CA PHE A 844 3.03 7.84 -18.38
C PHE A 844 3.41 9.23 -18.91
N GLU A 845 2.85 10.33 -18.41
CA GLU A 845 3.02 11.68 -18.98
C GLU A 845 4.11 12.49 -18.24
N ILE A 846 5.05 13.08 -18.98
CA ILE A 846 6.21 13.85 -18.48
C ILE A 846 5.88 15.33 -18.19
N CYS A 847 5.28 15.63 -17.04
CA CYS A 847 5.05 17.00 -16.60
C CYS A 847 6.37 17.73 -16.29
N SER A 848 6.76 18.78 -17.01
CA SER A 848 7.98 19.58 -16.74
C SER A 848 7.70 21.08 -16.52
N HIS A 849 8.30 21.65 -15.47
CA HIS A 849 8.31 23.09 -15.17
C HIS A 849 9.48 23.80 -15.86
N ILE A 850 9.33 25.09 -16.19
CA ILE A 850 10.19 25.93 -17.04
C ILE A 850 10.33 27.36 -16.44
N ARG A 851 11.14 28.27 -16.99
CA ARG A 851 11.72 29.44 -16.29
C ARG A 851 11.28 30.83 -16.81
#